data_AF-A0A3B9TD00-F1
#
_entry.id   AF-A0A3B9TD00-F1
#
_cell.length_a   1.000
_cell.length_b   1.000
_cell.length_c   1.000
_cell.angle_alpha   90.00
_cell.angle_beta   90.00
_cell.angle_gamma   90.00
#
_symmetry.space_group_name_H-M   'P 1'
#
loop_
_entity.id
_entity.type
_entity.pdbx_description
1 polymer ?
#
loop_
_entity_poly.entity_id
_entity_poly.type
_entity_poly.pdbx_seq_one_letter_code
_entity_poly.pdbx_strand_id
1 'polypeptide(L)'
;MKHFLKRIVFLILAFVLFSNGATAQKYRTPKEANQSLDAIAQANSTKVKVHKLAQTAGGNQINIYEFGTEIRSEQKNKPAIFVMANPEGNLPLATEAALFLADELLKSDHLERFTYYLVPVLNADALNHYSENPLWETLRNAKPYNDDMDDVVDEDGPDDLNKDGFISQMRVLDPLGIWIPEEADARFLRKANAAKGEKGMYKLYTEGLDNDGDGIYNEDPIGGVNSGINFPHLFKPNHNASGAWPGSETEVYALMRFVYAHPEIAATFTFGSTDFCLQAPEAGRKGSADLNNIRIPRRFADMFGADPAVTYSMEQVMEMAKPMVPEGVELTPALVAGFLGLGAAVNPLDEDLQFYNELNKQYKDFLKAKNFETERLSPEKSKDGSFELWSYYHIGVPTFSFNFFTLPKAKKEKAESESSLSIEQLEKMSSDDFVALGEEKIASFLKENNAPERFSAKRIIEMLKGGQFTTAQMAATLKQIPKSKKEGELDEKTKAFIAYNDLTLNGTGFVSWTAFEHPTLGKVEIGGEKDYITTTPSYEDGQKLIAAQLPWLFQMVEKLPQLSILKTEIETVSDDVYRLNVWIQNQNYLPFPTAMGSRNGQPAPAVLLLDGKDVAFLDGKARTPIAKVDGLKSVKLSFLLQAKKGTELVLKLESKFAGSDQAKISLSK
;
A
#
# COMPACT_ATOMS: atom_id res chain seq x y z
N MET A 1 28.00 33.74 -59.95
CA MET A 1 27.35 34.03 -58.64
C MET A 1 26.18 33.10 -58.24
N LYS A 2 25.60 32.25 -59.12
CA LYS A 2 24.56 31.28 -58.72
C LYS A 2 25.06 29.89 -58.29
N HIS A 3 26.35 29.59 -58.46
CA HIS A 3 26.95 28.28 -58.07
C HIS A 3 27.70 28.31 -56.73
N PHE A 4 27.98 29.49 -56.16
CA PHE A 4 28.68 29.61 -54.87
C PHE A 4 27.71 29.52 -53.67
N LEU A 5 26.46 29.98 -53.85
CA LEU A 5 25.45 29.97 -52.78
C LEU A 5 24.87 28.56 -52.51
N LYS A 6 24.88 27.65 -53.49
CA LYS A 6 24.36 26.28 -53.30
C LYS A 6 25.30 25.35 -52.53
N ARG A 7 26.59 25.68 -52.40
CA ARG A 7 27.55 24.87 -51.62
C ARG A 7 27.61 25.25 -50.14
N ILE A 8 27.26 26.49 -49.78
CA ILE A 8 27.17 26.93 -48.38
C ILE A 8 25.86 26.44 -47.73
N VAL A 9 24.77 26.37 -48.49
CA VAL A 9 23.50 25.81 -47.99
C VAL A 9 23.58 24.29 -47.79
N PHE A 10 24.42 23.57 -48.56
CA PHE A 10 24.60 22.12 -48.36
C PHE A 10 25.59 21.77 -47.23
N LEU A 11 26.43 22.72 -46.79
CA LEU A 11 27.37 22.52 -45.67
C LEU A 11 26.77 22.92 -44.32
N ILE A 12 25.72 23.75 -44.31
CA ILE A 12 24.93 24.07 -43.11
C ILE A 12 23.79 23.06 -42.89
N LEU A 13 23.34 22.36 -43.93
CA LEU A 13 22.33 21.28 -43.81
C LEU A 13 22.92 19.90 -43.47
N ALA A 14 24.25 19.72 -43.54
CA ALA A 14 24.93 18.48 -43.17
C ALA A 14 25.52 18.49 -41.75
N PHE A 15 25.41 19.61 -41.01
CA PHE A 15 25.82 19.72 -39.60
C PHE A 15 24.62 19.74 -38.63
N VAL A 16 23.42 19.37 -39.11
CA VAL A 16 22.26 18.99 -38.30
C VAL A 16 21.93 17.51 -38.56
N LEU A 17 22.98 16.68 -38.69
CA LEU A 17 22.87 15.27 -38.36
C LEU A 17 23.06 15.19 -36.85
N PHE A 18 21.91 15.22 -36.18
CA PHE A 18 21.66 14.83 -34.81
C PHE A 18 22.83 14.07 -34.17
N SER A 19 23.64 14.80 -33.39
CA SER A 19 24.09 14.28 -32.11
C SER A 19 22.87 14.18 -31.19
N ASN A 20 21.95 13.26 -31.49
CA ASN A 20 21.16 12.60 -30.46
C ASN A 20 22.12 11.61 -29.79
N GLY A 21 23.08 12.14 -29.03
CA GLY A 21 23.45 11.43 -27.82
C GLY A 21 22.16 11.40 -27.02
N ALA A 22 21.48 10.25 -27.01
CA ALA A 22 20.34 10.05 -26.14
C ALA A 22 20.87 10.19 -24.70
N THR A 23 20.86 11.41 -24.18
CA THR A 23 20.94 11.61 -22.73
C THR A 23 19.74 10.86 -22.17
N ALA A 24 20.01 9.78 -21.43
CA ALA A 24 18.98 9.03 -20.73
C ALA A 24 18.12 10.04 -19.95
N GLN A 25 16.81 10.03 -20.22
CA GLN A 25 15.89 10.92 -19.56
C GLN A 25 15.92 10.60 -18.05
N LYS A 26 16.11 11.62 -17.21
CA LYS A 26 16.06 11.49 -15.75
C LYS A 26 14.63 11.63 -15.27
N TYR A 27 14.34 11.07 -14.09
CA TYR A 27 13.09 11.31 -13.39
C TYR A 27 12.94 12.79 -13.04
N ARG A 28 11.70 13.29 -13.06
CA ARG A 28 11.41 14.70 -12.79
C ARG A 28 11.57 15.06 -11.32
N THR A 29 12.06 16.27 -11.10
CA THR A 29 11.99 16.97 -9.81
C THR A 29 10.52 17.28 -9.44
N PRO A 30 10.20 17.57 -8.16
CA PRO A 30 8.87 18.03 -7.75
C PRO A 30 8.39 19.24 -8.53
N LYS A 31 9.30 20.18 -8.80
CA LYS A 31 9.02 21.40 -9.57
C LYS A 31 8.62 21.07 -11.00
N GLU A 32 9.36 20.20 -11.69
CA GLU A 32 9.05 19.77 -13.06
C GLU A 32 7.75 18.96 -13.13
N ALA A 33 7.47 18.13 -12.12
CA ALA A 33 6.21 17.39 -12.01
C ALA A 33 5.00 18.34 -11.88
N ASN A 34 5.07 19.32 -10.97
CA ASN A 34 4.04 20.34 -10.83
C ASN A 34 3.89 21.20 -12.09
N GLN A 35 5.00 21.62 -12.73
CA GLN A 35 4.95 22.36 -13.98
C GLN A 35 4.25 21.58 -15.10
N SER A 36 4.50 20.27 -15.18
CA SER A 36 3.86 19.39 -16.17
C SER A 36 2.35 19.29 -15.93
N LEU A 37 1.93 19.10 -14.68
CA LEU A 37 0.50 19.02 -14.33
C LEU A 37 -0.22 20.37 -14.41
N ASP A 38 0.47 21.47 -14.11
CA ASP A 38 -0.06 22.82 -14.30
C ASP A 38 -0.30 23.11 -15.79
N ALA A 39 0.61 22.68 -16.66
CA ALA A 39 0.42 22.79 -18.11
C ALA A 39 -0.78 21.96 -18.59
N ILE A 40 -0.94 20.73 -18.06
CA ILE A 40 -2.11 19.88 -18.32
C ILE A 40 -3.40 20.60 -17.87
N ALA A 41 -3.39 21.20 -16.67
CA ALA A 41 -4.53 21.90 -16.12
C ALA A 41 -4.92 23.15 -16.92
N GLN A 42 -3.93 23.92 -17.37
CA GLN A 42 -4.14 25.10 -18.21
C GLN A 42 -4.74 24.71 -19.57
N ALA A 43 -4.23 23.64 -20.20
CA ALA A 43 -4.74 23.13 -21.47
C ALA A 43 -6.16 22.54 -21.35
N ASN A 44 -6.54 22.04 -20.17
CA ASN A 44 -7.80 21.33 -19.92
C ASN A 44 -8.65 21.97 -18.81
N SER A 45 -8.69 23.31 -18.76
CA SER A 45 -9.33 24.09 -17.67
C SER A 45 -10.83 23.85 -17.44
N THR A 46 -11.51 23.12 -18.33
CA THR A 46 -12.91 22.67 -18.17
C THR A 46 -13.03 21.33 -17.45
N LYS A 47 -11.95 20.55 -17.39
CA LYS A 47 -11.90 19.21 -16.78
C LYS A 47 -10.89 19.08 -15.64
N VAL A 48 -9.97 20.02 -15.51
CA VAL A 48 -8.90 19.98 -14.50
C VAL A 48 -8.86 21.27 -13.69
N LYS A 49 -8.79 21.14 -12.37
CA LYS A 49 -8.64 22.24 -11.42
C LYS A 49 -7.47 21.98 -10.47
N VAL A 50 -6.65 23.00 -10.23
CA VAL A 50 -5.53 22.92 -9.29
C VAL A 50 -5.95 23.50 -7.94
N HIS A 51 -5.72 22.73 -6.87
CA HIS A 51 -5.87 23.18 -5.49
C HIS A 51 -4.48 23.28 -4.86
N LYS A 52 -4.05 24.50 -4.52
CA LYS A 52 -2.80 24.72 -3.80
C LYS A 52 -3.02 24.35 -2.34
N LEU A 53 -2.31 23.34 -1.87
CA LEU A 53 -2.59 22.70 -0.58
C LEU A 53 -1.73 23.30 0.54
N ALA A 54 -0.41 23.21 0.39
CA ALA A 54 0.57 23.67 1.37
C ALA A 54 1.92 23.95 0.68
N GLN A 55 2.83 24.57 1.41
CA GLN A 55 4.24 24.63 1.06
C GLN A 55 5.01 23.84 2.12
N THR A 56 5.93 22.98 1.68
CA THR A 56 6.82 22.21 2.56
C THR A 56 7.83 23.14 3.23
N ALA A 57 8.55 22.64 4.24
CA ALA A 57 9.63 23.38 4.88
C ALA A 57 10.74 23.76 3.88
N GLY A 58 11.06 22.88 2.93
CA GLY A 58 12.00 23.14 1.83
C GLY A 58 11.47 24.08 0.74
N GLY A 59 10.27 24.63 0.89
CA GLY A 59 9.71 25.62 -0.03
C GLY A 59 9.02 25.03 -1.26
N ASN A 60 8.84 23.71 -1.34
CA ASN A 60 8.13 23.05 -2.43
C ASN A 60 6.61 23.22 -2.28
N GLN A 61 5.93 23.56 -3.38
CA GLN A 61 4.47 23.65 -3.40
C GLN A 61 3.85 22.25 -3.51
N ILE A 62 2.96 21.90 -2.59
CA ILE A 62 2.12 20.71 -2.67
C ILE A 62 0.77 21.11 -3.28
N ASN A 63 0.38 20.41 -4.34
CA ASN A 63 -0.85 20.65 -5.09
C ASN A 63 -1.71 19.38 -5.14
N ILE A 64 -3.02 19.57 -5.19
CA ILE A 64 -3.99 18.54 -5.57
C ILE A 64 -4.58 18.92 -6.92
N TYR A 65 -4.50 18.00 -7.87
CA TYR A 65 -5.10 18.15 -9.20
C TYR A 65 -6.43 17.41 -9.23
N GLU A 66 -7.53 18.14 -9.34
CA GLU A 66 -8.88 17.60 -9.46
C GLU A 66 -9.22 17.43 -10.94
N PHE A 67 -9.42 16.19 -11.38
CA PHE A 67 -9.89 15.82 -12.70
C PHE A 67 -11.35 15.42 -12.62
N GLY A 68 -12.22 16.03 -13.41
CA GLY A 68 -13.63 15.68 -13.43
C GLY A 68 -14.48 16.65 -14.22
N THR A 69 -15.71 16.24 -14.49
CA THR A 69 -16.70 17.07 -15.18
C THR A 69 -17.43 18.03 -14.25
N GLU A 70 -17.34 17.82 -12.93
CA GLU A 70 -17.99 18.65 -11.89
C GLU A 70 -17.03 19.66 -11.26
N ILE A 71 -15.84 19.91 -11.81
CA ILE A 71 -14.79 20.75 -11.19
C ILE A 71 -15.22 22.19 -10.85
N ARG A 72 -16.22 22.72 -11.54
CA ARG A 72 -16.79 24.06 -11.35
C ARG A 72 -18.14 24.05 -10.61
N SER A 73 -18.67 22.86 -10.28
CA SER A 73 -19.92 22.71 -9.54
C SER A 73 -19.69 22.91 -8.05
N GLU A 74 -20.60 23.63 -7.40
CA GLU A 74 -20.65 23.73 -5.94
C GLU A 74 -21.15 22.43 -5.29
N GLN A 75 -21.96 21.66 -6.01
CA GLN A 75 -22.44 20.35 -5.57
C GLN A 75 -21.69 19.25 -6.33
N LYS A 76 -20.98 18.40 -5.58
CA LYS A 76 -20.32 17.19 -6.08
C LYS A 76 -21.25 16.01 -5.88
N ASN A 77 -21.68 15.40 -6.98
CA ASN A 77 -22.61 14.26 -6.97
C ASN A 77 -21.93 12.96 -7.40
N LYS A 78 -20.76 13.06 -8.04
CA LYS A 78 -19.98 11.91 -8.50
C LYS A 78 -19.05 11.40 -7.40
N PRO A 79 -18.93 10.07 -7.22
CA PRO A 79 -17.92 9.51 -6.35
C PRO A 79 -16.52 9.93 -6.80
N ALA A 80 -15.65 10.21 -5.83
CA ALA A 80 -14.29 10.63 -6.08
C ALA A 80 -13.27 9.55 -5.73
N ILE A 81 -12.17 9.53 -6.49
CA ILE A 81 -11.02 8.66 -6.28
C ILE A 81 -9.87 9.52 -5.84
N PHE A 82 -9.31 9.25 -4.66
CA PHE A 82 -8.14 9.98 -4.18
C PHE A 82 -6.87 9.19 -4.48
N VAL A 83 -5.91 9.79 -5.17
CA VAL A 83 -4.64 9.18 -5.54
C VAL A 83 -3.51 10.00 -4.95
N MET A 84 -2.70 9.36 -4.11
CA MET A 84 -1.53 9.97 -3.51
C MET A 84 -0.28 9.27 -4.03
N ALA A 85 0.64 10.00 -4.63
CA ALA A 85 1.88 9.45 -5.12
C ALA A 85 3.08 9.93 -4.31
N ASN A 86 4.09 9.06 -4.26
CA ASN A 86 5.39 9.28 -3.64
C ASN A 86 5.30 9.93 -2.24
N PRO A 87 4.62 9.28 -1.27
CA PRO A 87 4.43 9.85 0.06
C PRO A 87 5.73 10.03 0.85
N GLU A 88 6.73 9.21 0.58
CA GLU A 88 8.03 9.22 1.26
C GLU A 88 9.10 10.01 0.48
N GLY A 89 8.84 10.37 -0.78
CA GLY A 89 9.72 11.18 -1.62
C GLY A 89 10.81 10.38 -2.36
N ASN A 90 11.24 9.24 -1.82
CA ASN A 90 12.32 8.42 -2.40
C ASN A 90 11.90 7.50 -3.57
N LEU A 91 10.67 7.61 -4.08
CA LEU A 91 10.19 6.81 -5.21
C LEU A 91 9.85 7.70 -6.41
N PRO A 92 10.85 8.21 -7.16
CA PRO A 92 10.62 9.05 -8.34
C PRO A 92 9.65 8.42 -9.35
N LEU A 93 9.69 7.10 -9.50
CA LEU A 93 8.79 6.35 -10.38
C LEU A 93 7.31 6.51 -10.01
N ALA A 94 6.96 6.66 -8.73
CA ALA A 94 5.59 6.90 -8.31
C ALA A 94 5.07 8.27 -8.77
N THR A 95 5.94 9.30 -8.77
CA THR A 95 5.62 10.64 -9.30
C THR A 95 5.37 10.59 -10.81
N GLU A 96 6.18 9.82 -11.54
CA GLU A 96 5.96 9.59 -12.98
C GLU A 96 4.66 8.83 -13.24
N ALA A 97 4.29 7.88 -12.38
CA ALA A 97 3.01 7.18 -12.49
C ALA A 97 1.81 8.12 -12.31
N ALA A 98 1.92 9.14 -11.44
CA ALA A 98 0.91 10.18 -11.30
C ALA A 98 0.75 11.02 -12.58
N LEU A 99 1.85 11.41 -13.21
CA LEU A 99 1.83 12.12 -14.50
C LEU A 99 1.19 11.27 -15.60
N PHE A 100 1.57 9.99 -15.69
CA PHE A 100 0.96 9.04 -16.61
C PHE A 100 -0.55 8.91 -16.37
N LEU A 101 -0.98 8.79 -15.11
CA LEU A 101 -2.39 8.72 -14.76
C LEU A 101 -3.15 9.98 -15.22
N ALA A 102 -2.57 11.17 -15.02
CA ALA A 102 -3.18 12.42 -15.47
C ALA A 102 -3.44 12.44 -16.98
N ASP A 103 -2.49 11.98 -17.78
CA ASP A 103 -2.63 11.88 -19.23
C ASP A 103 -3.69 10.83 -19.63
N GLU A 104 -3.72 9.67 -18.97
CA GLU A 104 -4.72 8.63 -19.25
C GLU A 104 -6.13 9.06 -18.87
N LEU A 105 -6.29 9.77 -17.74
CA LEU A 105 -7.59 10.28 -17.30
C LEU A 105 -8.25 11.18 -18.34
N LEU A 106 -7.47 12.03 -19.01
CA LEU A 106 -7.97 12.94 -20.05
C LEU A 106 -8.38 12.23 -21.34
N LYS A 107 -7.84 11.03 -21.60
CA LYS A 107 -8.21 10.18 -22.73
C LYS A 107 -9.40 9.27 -22.42
N SER A 108 -9.66 9.03 -21.12
CA SER A 108 -10.68 8.12 -20.63
C SER A 108 -12.07 8.77 -20.53
N ASP A 109 -13.11 7.94 -20.55
CA ASP A 109 -14.50 8.33 -20.23
C ASP A 109 -14.82 8.24 -18.73
N HIS A 110 -13.86 7.78 -17.90
CA HIS A 110 -14.04 7.65 -16.46
C HIS A 110 -14.43 8.99 -15.79
N LEU A 111 -14.00 10.13 -16.34
CA LEU A 111 -14.36 11.47 -15.83
C LEU A 111 -15.85 11.81 -15.97
N GLU A 112 -16.60 11.03 -16.75
CA GLU A 112 -18.06 11.13 -16.83
C GLU A 112 -18.74 10.51 -15.61
N ARG A 113 -18.08 9.57 -14.91
CA ARG A 113 -18.64 8.86 -13.74
C ARG A 113 -17.95 9.19 -12.43
N PHE A 114 -16.66 9.49 -12.47
CA PHE A 114 -15.83 9.70 -11.30
C PHE A 114 -15.11 11.04 -11.34
N THR A 115 -14.84 11.58 -10.17
CA THR A 115 -13.85 12.66 -9.98
C THR A 115 -12.54 12.03 -9.49
N TYR A 116 -11.38 12.54 -9.89
CA TYR A 116 -10.08 12.10 -9.37
C TYR A 116 -9.37 13.26 -8.70
N TYR A 117 -8.87 13.05 -7.49
CA TYR A 117 -7.97 13.97 -6.80
C TYR A 117 -6.58 13.36 -6.79
N LEU A 118 -5.61 14.03 -7.42
CA LEU A 118 -4.26 13.51 -7.59
C LEU A 118 -3.23 14.40 -6.89
N VAL A 119 -2.45 13.80 -6.00
CA VAL A 119 -1.25 14.40 -5.41
C VAL A 119 -0.03 13.73 -6.05
N PRO A 120 0.79 14.44 -6.85
CA PRO A 120 1.91 13.81 -7.57
C PRO A 120 3.08 13.42 -6.67
N VAL A 121 3.32 14.19 -5.61
CA VAL A 121 4.34 13.94 -4.61
C VAL A 121 3.90 14.63 -3.32
N LEU A 122 3.90 13.92 -2.19
CA LEU A 122 3.60 14.51 -0.88
C LEU A 122 4.88 15.02 -0.23
N ASN A 123 5.91 14.16 -0.12
CA ASN A 123 7.21 14.56 0.40
C ASN A 123 8.11 15.05 -0.74
N ALA A 124 7.83 16.27 -1.19
CA ALA A 124 8.56 16.91 -2.28
C ALA A 124 10.02 17.24 -1.91
N ASP A 125 10.29 17.49 -0.63
CA ASP A 125 11.63 17.80 -0.15
C ASP A 125 12.55 16.58 -0.30
N ALA A 126 12.11 15.40 0.15
CA ALA A 126 12.86 14.16 -0.02
C ALA A 126 13.12 13.81 -1.50
N LEU A 127 12.17 14.09 -2.41
CA LEU A 127 12.35 13.82 -3.84
C LEU A 127 13.43 14.71 -4.50
N ASN A 128 13.69 15.91 -3.97
CA ASN A 128 14.74 16.79 -4.53
C ASN A 128 16.12 16.12 -4.49
N HIS A 129 16.42 15.36 -3.43
CA HIS A 129 17.72 14.70 -3.24
C HIS A 129 18.08 13.73 -4.38
N TYR A 130 17.09 13.13 -5.06
CA TYR A 130 17.35 12.29 -6.24
C TYR A 130 18.08 13.04 -7.38
N SER A 131 17.95 14.37 -7.43
CA SER A 131 18.57 15.22 -8.45
C SER A 131 19.78 16.02 -7.94
N GLU A 132 20.12 15.88 -6.66
CA GLU A 132 21.24 16.57 -6.02
C GLU A 132 22.56 15.79 -6.18
N ASN A 133 23.68 16.46 -5.90
CA ASN A 133 24.99 15.82 -5.81
C ASN A 133 25.65 16.26 -4.49
N PRO A 134 26.25 15.34 -3.70
CA PRO A 134 26.26 13.90 -3.93
C PRO A 134 24.86 13.28 -3.86
N LEU A 135 24.64 12.17 -4.58
CA LEU A 135 23.37 11.45 -4.54
C LEU A 135 23.27 10.71 -3.21
N TRP A 136 22.19 11.00 -2.47
CA TRP A 136 21.90 10.39 -1.18
C TRP A 136 20.39 10.19 -1.02
N GLU A 137 19.99 9.02 -0.53
CA GLU A 137 18.59 8.69 -0.24
C GLU A 137 18.19 9.15 1.17
N THR A 138 17.16 10.00 1.24
CA THR A 138 16.48 10.36 2.49
C THR A 138 14.97 10.24 2.33
N LEU A 139 14.30 9.95 3.45
CA LEU A 139 12.85 9.92 3.56
C LEU A 139 12.30 11.15 4.30
N ARG A 140 13.18 12.04 4.77
CA ARG A 140 12.82 13.17 5.63
C ARG A 140 12.52 14.40 4.78
N ASN A 141 11.59 15.23 5.25
CA ASN A 141 11.36 16.56 4.69
C ASN A 141 12.44 17.54 5.16
N ALA A 142 12.51 18.73 4.57
CA ALA A 142 13.58 19.71 4.88
C ALA A 142 13.25 20.57 6.12
N LYS A 143 12.46 20.06 7.05
CA LYS A 143 12.18 20.75 8.31
C LYS A 143 13.38 20.56 9.24
N PRO A 144 14.04 21.64 9.69
CA PRO A 144 15.15 21.53 10.61
C PRO A 144 14.74 20.76 11.85
N TYR A 145 15.59 19.82 12.25
CA TYR A 145 15.38 18.99 13.41
C TYR A 145 16.70 18.87 14.16
N ASN A 146 16.60 18.64 15.46
CA ASN A 146 17.74 18.35 16.30
C ASN A 146 17.54 16.90 16.75
N ASP A 147 18.27 15.96 16.15
CA ASP A 147 18.15 14.53 16.43
C ASP A 147 18.69 14.12 17.82
N ASP A 148 19.70 14.80 18.35
CA ASP A 148 20.49 14.37 19.53
C ASP A 148 20.23 15.19 20.82
N MET A 149 19.45 16.27 20.68
CA MET A 149 19.03 17.26 21.66
C MET A 149 20.15 18.16 22.23
N ASP A 150 21.14 18.51 21.40
CA ASP A 150 22.28 19.36 21.79
C ASP A 150 22.08 20.90 21.58
N ASP A 151 20.88 21.32 21.19
CA ASP A 151 20.45 22.68 20.80
C ASP A 151 20.95 23.19 19.43
N VAL A 152 21.59 22.35 18.61
CA VAL A 152 21.93 22.67 17.21
C VAL A 152 21.20 21.77 16.21
N VAL A 153 21.08 22.16 14.94
CA VAL A 153 20.17 21.49 13.98
C VAL A 153 20.85 21.21 12.66
N ASP A 154 20.57 20.03 12.10
CA ASP A 154 21.06 19.55 10.82
C ASP A 154 22.60 19.63 10.70
N GLU A 155 23.34 19.38 11.79
CA GLU A 155 24.78 19.67 11.86
C GLU A 155 25.68 18.54 11.36
N ASP A 156 25.19 17.30 11.36
CA ASP A 156 26.01 16.12 11.12
C ASP A 156 25.34 15.18 10.11
N GLY A 157 25.43 15.57 8.84
CA GLY A 157 24.98 14.79 7.68
C GLY A 157 26.13 14.11 6.92
N PRO A 158 25.79 13.22 5.97
CA PRO A 158 26.80 12.48 5.21
C PRO A 158 27.66 13.36 4.30
N ASP A 159 28.94 12.99 4.20
CA ASP A 159 29.93 13.64 3.32
C ASP A 159 30.43 12.67 2.25
N ASP A 160 30.51 13.14 1.01
CA ASP A 160 31.18 12.42 -0.09
C ASP A 160 32.71 12.57 0.04
N LEU A 161 33.30 11.72 0.87
CA LEU A 161 34.73 11.71 1.19
C LEU A 161 35.57 11.28 -0.01
N ASN A 162 35.08 10.33 -0.80
CA ASN A 162 35.80 9.76 -1.93
C ASN A 162 35.61 10.56 -3.25
N LYS A 163 34.65 11.50 -3.27
CA LYS A 163 34.29 12.38 -4.39
C LYS A 163 33.77 11.66 -5.63
N ASP A 164 33.10 10.53 -5.44
CA ASP A 164 32.51 9.74 -6.52
C ASP A 164 31.09 10.21 -6.90
N GLY A 165 30.55 11.18 -6.16
CA GLY A 165 29.25 11.78 -6.38
C GLY A 165 28.10 11.01 -5.74
N PHE A 166 28.38 10.02 -4.89
CA PHE A 166 27.41 9.23 -4.14
C PHE A 166 27.80 9.21 -2.66
N ILE A 167 26.80 9.12 -1.78
CA ILE A 167 27.05 8.74 -0.39
C ILE A 167 27.04 7.22 -0.32
N SER A 168 28.18 6.63 0.04
CA SER A 168 28.33 5.18 0.19
C SER A 168 28.43 4.77 1.67
N GLN A 169 28.93 3.57 1.95
CA GLN A 169 29.18 3.12 3.31
C GLN A 169 30.67 3.11 3.62
N MET A 170 31.01 3.27 4.90
CA MET A 170 32.34 3.02 5.42
C MET A 170 32.33 1.76 6.29
N ARG A 171 33.34 0.91 6.12
CA ARG A 171 33.60 -0.19 7.03
C ARG A 171 34.94 0.00 7.75
N VAL A 172 34.91 -0.16 9.07
CA VAL A 172 36.06 0.03 9.96
C VAL A 172 36.42 -1.28 10.62
N LEU A 173 37.69 -1.70 10.52
CA LEU A 173 38.15 -2.91 11.19
C LEU A 173 38.21 -2.67 12.70
N ASP A 174 37.35 -3.35 13.46
CA ASP A 174 37.20 -3.14 14.91
C ASP A 174 36.93 -4.48 15.61
N PRO A 175 37.66 -4.83 16.69
CA PRO A 175 37.42 -6.06 17.46
C PRO A 175 36.01 -6.19 18.06
N LEU A 176 35.30 -5.08 18.23
CA LEU A 176 33.91 -4.99 18.69
C LEU A 176 32.91 -4.92 17.52
N GLY A 177 33.40 -4.94 16.27
CA GLY A 177 32.57 -5.04 15.09
C GLY A 177 31.66 -6.24 15.15
N ILE A 178 30.46 -6.10 14.58
CA ILE A 178 29.48 -7.19 14.50
C ILE A 178 29.32 -7.72 13.08
N TRP A 179 29.96 -7.09 12.09
CA TRP A 179 29.85 -7.43 10.68
C TRP A 179 31.04 -8.26 10.21
N ILE A 180 30.79 -9.22 9.33
CA ILE A 180 31.80 -9.99 8.61
C ILE A 180 31.42 -10.10 7.14
N PRO A 181 32.39 -10.21 6.22
CA PRO A 181 32.13 -10.52 4.83
C PRO A 181 31.27 -11.77 4.66
N GLU A 182 30.30 -11.70 3.75
CA GLU A 182 29.57 -12.87 3.28
C GLU A 182 30.55 -13.83 2.58
N GLU A 183 30.49 -15.10 2.93
CA GLU A 183 31.40 -16.13 2.38
C GLU A 183 31.19 -16.33 0.87
N ALA A 184 29.94 -16.18 0.41
CA ALA A 184 29.57 -16.31 -0.98
C ALA A 184 30.01 -15.11 -1.84
N ASP A 185 30.09 -13.91 -1.26
CA ASP A 185 30.56 -12.70 -1.94
C ASP A 185 31.05 -11.67 -0.92
N ALA A 186 32.37 -11.53 -0.82
CA ALA A 186 33.02 -10.67 0.18
C ALA A 186 32.75 -9.16 0.00
N ARG A 187 32.07 -8.74 -1.09
CA ARG A 187 31.58 -7.37 -1.25
C ARG A 187 30.45 -7.06 -0.27
N PHE A 188 29.64 -8.05 0.10
CA PHE A 188 28.51 -7.89 1.01
C PHE A 188 28.88 -8.33 2.43
N LEU A 189 28.16 -7.81 3.41
CA LEU A 189 28.43 -8.06 4.83
C LEU A 189 27.21 -8.69 5.51
N ARG A 190 27.46 -9.56 6.49
CA ARG A 190 26.45 -10.13 7.38
C ARG A 190 26.83 -9.95 8.84
N LYS A 191 25.82 -9.96 9.71
CA LYS A 191 26.05 -10.03 11.15
C LYS A 191 26.71 -11.37 11.51
N ALA A 192 27.76 -11.30 12.32
CA ALA A 192 28.42 -12.46 12.89
C ALA A 192 27.45 -13.23 13.79
N ASN A 193 27.47 -14.55 13.70
CA ASN A 193 26.64 -15.44 14.49
C ASN A 193 27.39 -15.86 15.78
N ALA A 194 27.08 -15.16 16.86
CA ALA A 194 27.65 -15.44 18.18
C ALA A 194 27.42 -16.89 18.65
N ALA A 195 26.30 -17.51 18.27
CA ALA A 195 25.99 -18.90 18.64
C ALA A 195 26.95 -19.92 18.01
N LYS A 196 27.65 -19.54 16.94
CA LYS A 196 28.68 -20.36 16.28
C LYS A 196 30.11 -20.00 16.67
N GLY A 197 30.28 -19.05 17.59
CA GLY A 197 31.59 -18.52 17.94
C GLY A 197 32.22 -17.66 16.84
N GLU A 198 31.44 -17.22 15.84
CA GLU A 198 31.91 -16.21 14.89
C GLU A 198 32.17 -14.90 15.62
N LYS A 199 33.29 -14.25 15.31
CA LYS A 199 33.62 -12.92 15.81
C LYS A 199 33.46 -11.93 14.68
N GLY A 200 32.76 -10.84 14.95
CA GLY A 200 32.67 -9.75 13.99
C GLY A 200 34.02 -9.08 13.76
N MET A 201 34.16 -8.47 12.58
CA MET A 201 35.39 -7.84 12.10
C MET A 201 35.21 -6.36 11.84
N TYR A 202 34.03 -5.96 11.38
CA TYR A 202 33.76 -4.60 10.92
C TYR A 202 32.65 -3.93 11.72
N LYS A 203 32.80 -2.62 11.94
CA LYS A 203 31.71 -1.68 12.17
C LYS A 203 31.35 -1.01 10.85
N LEU A 204 30.07 -0.68 10.68
CA LEU A 204 29.55 -0.01 9.48
C LEU A 204 29.02 1.37 9.84
N TYR A 205 29.35 2.34 9.00
CA TYR A 205 28.93 3.73 9.08
C TYR A 205 28.47 4.19 7.69
N THR A 206 27.63 5.21 7.64
CA THR A 206 27.44 5.98 6.41
C THR A 206 28.71 6.78 6.12
N GLU A 207 29.02 7.04 4.84
CA GLU A 207 30.13 7.92 4.47
C GLU A 207 29.92 9.34 5.01
N GLY A 208 30.89 9.84 5.77
CA GLY A 208 30.79 11.13 6.46
C GLY A 208 31.91 11.35 7.46
N LEU A 209 32.06 12.59 7.92
CA LEU A 209 32.88 12.95 9.08
C LEU A 209 32.00 13.03 10.33
N ASP A 210 32.65 13.20 11.48
CA ASP A 210 32.02 13.67 12.71
C ASP A 210 32.17 15.20 12.68
N ASN A 211 31.12 15.89 12.20
CA ASN A 211 31.19 17.30 11.82
C ASN A 211 31.17 18.25 13.03
N ASP A 212 30.60 17.83 14.15
CA ASP A 212 30.48 18.59 15.39
C ASP A 212 31.49 18.16 16.48
N GLY A 213 32.11 16.98 16.33
CA GLY A 213 33.18 16.46 17.18
C GLY A 213 32.70 15.71 18.42
N ASP A 214 31.45 15.22 18.44
CA ASP A 214 30.86 14.52 19.58
C ASP A 214 31.25 13.02 19.66
N GLY A 215 31.86 12.49 18.59
CA GLY A 215 32.35 11.13 18.46
C GLY A 215 31.36 10.13 17.89
N ILE A 216 30.18 10.59 17.49
CA ILE A 216 29.18 9.86 16.73
C ILE A 216 29.18 10.45 15.28
N TYR A 217 28.85 9.64 14.28
CA TYR A 217 28.98 9.98 12.85
C TYR A 217 27.65 9.92 12.08
N ASN A 218 27.28 11.05 11.47
CA ASN A 218 26.06 11.30 10.68
C ASN A 218 24.76 11.20 11.48
N GLU A 219 24.75 11.76 12.69
CA GLU A 219 23.64 11.63 13.64
C GLU A 219 22.46 12.54 13.34
N ASP A 220 22.78 13.73 12.84
CA ASP A 220 21.85 14.85 12.64
C ASP A 220 21.84 15.29 11.17
N PRO A 221 21.42 14.40 10.26
CA PRO A 221 21.38 14.73 8.85
C PRO A 221 20.23 15.68 8.55
N ILE A 222 20.39 16.50 7.51
CA ILE A 222 19.40 17.51 7.12
C ILE A 222 17.97 16.94 7.08
N GLY A 223 17.09 17.60 7.83
CA GLY A 223 15.65 17.36 7.80
C GLY A 223 15.15 16.44 8.91
N GLY A 224 13.85 16.53 9.20
CA GLY A 224 13.25 15.84 10.35
C GLY A 224 12.27 14.73 9.97
N VAL A 225 11.19 15.07 9.27
CA VAL A 225 9.97 14.23 9.28
C VAL A 225 9.71 13.57 7.94
N ASN A 226 9.44 12.26 7.96
CA ASN A 226 8.90 11.55 6.81
C ASN A 226 7.38 11.79 6.73
N SER A 227 6.96 12.64 5.80
CA SER A 227 5.55 12.98 5.57
C SER A 227 4.68 11.76 5.28
N GLY A 228 5.27 10.66 4.78
CA GLY A 228 4.59 9.40 4.51
C GLY A 228 4.20 8.60 5.75
N ILE A 229 4.72 8.91 6.94
CA ILE A 229 4.39 8.24 8.21
C ILE A 229 3.84 9.17 9.30
N ASN A 230 3.46 10.40 8.93
CA ASN A 230 2.95 11.41 9.87
C ASN A 230 1.41 11.36 10.05
N PHE A 231 0.74 10.27 9.67
CA PHE A 231 -0.72 10.11 9.78
C PHE A 231 -1.16 9.46 11.11
N PRO A 232 -2.42 9.62 11.55
CA PRO A 232 -2.88 9.22 12.89
C PRO A 232 -2.84 7.74 13.23
N HIS A 233 -2.97 6.85 12.25
CA HIS A 233 -3.16 5.44 12.54
C HIS A 233 -1.85 4.78 12.96
N LEU A 234 -1.76 4.35 14.23
CA LEU A 234 -0.55 3.76 14.82
C LEU A 234 0.65 4.70 14.84
N PHE A 235 0.40 6.01 14.80
CA PHE A 235 1.44 7.01 14.92
C PHE A 235 2.37 6.76 16.11
N LYS A 236 3.69 6.89 15.89
CA LYS A 236 4.73 6.62 16.89
C LYS A 236 5.36 7.92 17.38
N PRO A 237 4.92 8.53 18.49
CA PRO A 237 5.39 9.86 18.92
C PRO A 237 6.89 9.98 19.27
N ASN A 238 7.62 8.87 19.37
CA ASN A 238 9.05 8.85 19.72
C ASN A 238 9.92 8.21 18.60
N HIS A 239 9.45 8.24 17.36
CA HIS A 239 10.23 7.79 16.21
C HIS A 239 10.83 9.01 15.51
N ASN A 240 12.15 9.06 15.32
CA ASN A 240 12.85 10.28 14.87
C ASN A 240 12.22 10.91 13.61
N ALA A 241 11.74 10.10 12.66
CA ALA A 241 11.13 10.58 11.43
C ALA A 241 9.59 10.68 11.43
N SER A 242 8.88 10.44 12.53
CA SER A 242 7.40 10.47 12.52
C SER A 242 6.81 11.87 12.69
N GLY A 243 7.59 12.83 13.20
CA GLY A 243 7.09 14.13 13.64
C GLY A 243 6.54 14.11 15.07
N ALA A 244 6.18 15.30 15.58
CA ALA A 244 5.83 15.51 16.99
C ALA A 244 4.41 15.02 17.35
N TRP A 245 3.48 15.06 16.41
CA TRP A 245 2.12 14.54 16.52
C TRP A 245 1.57 14.23 15.11
N PRO A 246 0.48 13.44 14.98
CA PRO A 246 -0.09 13.17 13.67
C PRO A 246 -0.55 14.44 12.95
N GLY A 247 -0.09 14.66 11.73
CA GLY A 247 -0.34 15.89 10.99
C GLY A 247 0.40 17.09 11.57
N SER A 248 1.59 16.88 12.14
CA SER A 248 2.49 17.98 12.53
C SER A 248 3.06 18.71 11.31
N GLU A 249 3.20 18.02 10.18
CA GLU A 249 3.72 18.60 8.95
C GLU A 249 2.61 19.30 8.16
N THR A 250 2.91 20.47 7.60
CA THR A 250 1.92 21.35 6.98
C THR A 250 1.26 20.67 5.77
N GLU A 251 2.04 19.95 4.97
CA GLU A 251 1.57 19.18 3.83
C GLU A 251 0.63 18.04 4.23
N VAL A 252 0.92 17.35 5.33
CA VAL A 252 0.11 16.23 5.84
C VAL A 252 -1.18 16.76 6.46
N TYR A 253 -1.09 17.79 7.30
CA TYR A 253 -2.26 18.42 7.92
C TYR A 253 -3.24 18.97 6.87
N ALA A 254 -2.71 19.67 5.86
CA ALA A 254 -3.53 20.22 4.79
C ALA A 254 -4.18 19.10 3.95
N LEU A 255 -3.46 18.02 3.66
CA LEU A 255 -4.01 16.85 2.97
C LEU A 255 -5.14 16.19 3.77
N MET A 256 -4.94 15.97 5.07
CA MET A 256 -5.98 15.42 5.94
C MET A 256 -7.24 16.30 5.94
N ARG A 257 -7.08 17.62 6.05
CA ARG A 257 -8.19 18.57 5.99
C ARG A 257 -8.92 18.52 4.65
N PHE A 258 -8.19 18.41 3.55
CA PHE A 258 -8.76 18.26 2.23
C PHE A 258 -9.61 16.98 2.16
N VAL A 259 -9.04 15.83 2.50
CA VAL A 259 -9.75 14.55 2.46
C VAL A 259 -11.02 14.57 3.33
N TYR A 260 -10.99 15.15 4.53
CA TYR A 260 -12.20 15.31 5.36
C TYR A 260 -13.24 16.28 4.80
N ALA A 261 -12.82 17.27 3.99
CA ALA A 261 -13.73 18.20 3.32
C ALA A 261 -14.41 17.59 2.07
N HIS A 262 -13.94 16.41 1.62
CA HIS A 262 -14.39 15.73 0.42
C HIS A 262 -15.05 14.36 0.74
N PRO A 263 -16.24 14.34 1.37
CA PRO A 263 -16.94 13.11 1.76
C PRO A 263 -17.40 12.23 0.58
N GLU A 264 -17.31 12.73 -0.65
CA GLU A 264 -17.53 11.98 -1.88
C GLU A 264 -16.39 11.02 -2.25
N ILE A 265 -15.24 11.09 -1.55
CA ILE A 265 -14.13 10.14 -1.76
C ILE A 265 -14.62 8.71 -1.45
N ALA A 266 -14.65 7.88 -2.48
CA ALA A 266 -15.15 6.52 -2.46
C ALA A 266 -14.06 5.45 -2.44
N ALA A 267 -12.82 5.81 -2.81
CA ALA A 267 -11.65 4.94 -2.70
C ALA A 267 -10.36 5.75 -2.69
N THR A 268 -9.30 5.14 -2.16
CA THR A 268 -7.96 5.74 -2.18
C THR A 268 -6.92 4.81 -2.80
N PHE A 269 -5.99 5.39 -3.56
CA PHE A 269 -4.83 4.70 -4.14
C PHE A 269 -3.55 5.40 -3.69
N THR A 270 -2.57 4.64 -3.20
CA THR A 270 -1.21 5.16 -2.98
C THR A 270 -0.24 4.58 -3.99
N PHE A 271 0.57 5.42 -4.63
CA PHE A 271 1.72 4.99 -5.41
C PHE A 271 2.97 5.15 -4.53
N GLY A 272 3.52 4.03 -4.07
CA GLY A 272 4.51 4.03 -3.00
C GLY A 272 5.23 2.70 -2.81
N SER A 273 5.72 2.47 -1.60
CA SER A 273 6.55 1.32 -1.22
C SER A 273 5.74 0.02 -1.06
N THR A 274 4.43 0.13 -0.78
CA THR A 274 3.51 -1.01 -0.58
C THR A 274 2.71 -1.35 -1.84
N ASP A 275 2.23 -2.59 -1.96
CA ASP A 275 1.35 -3.01 -3.08
C ASP A 275 0.12 -3.81 -2.61
N PHE A 276 -0.97 -3.12 -2.28
CA PHE A 276 -2.24 -3.74 -1.91
C PHE A 276 -3.04 -4.30 -3.09
N CYS A 277 -2.58 -4.09 -4.33
CA CYS A 277 -3.13 -4.74 -5.52
C CYS A 277 -2.51 -6.12 -5.75
N LEU A 278 -1.27 -6.35 -5.30
CA LEU A 278 -0.56 -7.62 -5.47
C LEU A 278 -0.71 -8.55 -4.25
N GLN A 279 -0.78 -7.97 -3.05
CA GLN A 279 -0.91 -8.69 -1.78
C GLN A 279 -1.88 -7.97 -0.84
N ALA A 280 -2.65 -8.71 -0.04
CA ALA A 280 -3.62 -8.09 0.85
C ALA A 280 -2.89 -7.35 1.99
N PRO A 281 -3.52 -6.32 2.59
CA PRO A 281 -2.97 -5.66 3.77
C PRO A 281 -2.66 -6.70 4.86
N GLU A 282 -1.46 -6.63 5.43
CA GLU A 282 -1.00 -7.63 6.39
C GLU A 282 -1.54 -7.37 7.81
N ALA A 283 -1.89 -8.47 8.48
CA ALA A 283 -2.20 -8.52 9.90
C ALA A 283 -0.93 -8.81 10.74
N GLY A 284 -1.06 -8.89 12.06
CA GLY A 284 0.01 -9.21 13.00
C GLY A 284 0.47 -8.05 13.87
N ARG A 285 -0.16 -6.88 13.77
CA ARG A 285 0.09 -5.75 14.67
C ARG A 285 -0.56 -6.02 16.03
N LYS A 286 0.13 -5.61 17.10
CA LYS A 286 -0.36 -5.75 18.48
C LYS A 286 -1.00 -4.44 18.91
N GLY A 287 -2.28 -4.48 19.28
CA GLY A 287 -3.03 -3.32 19.75
C GLY A 287 -2.85 -3.10 21.25
N SER A 288 -3.17 -1.89 21.72
CA SER A 288 -3.10 -1.47 23.12
C SER A 288 -4.37 -1.74 23.92
N ALA A 289 -5.21 -2.69 23.48
CA ALA A 289 -6.52 -2.95 24.10
C ALA A 289 -6.36 -3.33 25.58
N ASP A 290 -7.14 -2.72 26.48
CA ASP A 290 -7.23 -3.16 27.87
C ASP A 290 -7.97 -4.51 27.91
N LEU A 291 -7.20 -5.58 28.07
CA LEU A 291 -7.69 -6.95 28.05
C LEU A 291 -8.41 -7.34 29.36
N ASN A 292 -8.48 -6.45 30.33
CA ASN A 292 -9.10 -6.74 31.63
C ASN A 292 -10.57 -6.34 31.69
N ASN A 293 -11.01 -5.36 30.89
CA ASN A 293 -12.37 -4.80 30.93
C ASN A 293 -13.03 -4.78 29.55
N ILE A 294 -13.39 -5.97 29.07
CA ILE A 294 -13.93 -6.20 27.73
C ILE A 294 -15.45 -6.13 27.73
N ARG A 295 -16.03 -5.20 26.96
CA ARG A 295 -17.45 -5.29 26.58
C ARG A 295 -17.57 -6.08 25.29
N ILE A 296 -18.25 -7.22 25.35
CA ILE A 296 -18.51 -8.03 24.15
C ILE A 296 -19.51 -7.27 23.26
N PRO A 297 -19.17 -6.95 22.01
CA PRO A 297 -20.10 -6.27 21.11
C PRO A 297 -21.38 -7.08 20.92
N ARG A 298 -22.51 -6.38 20.78
CA ARG A 298 -23.84 -6.99 20.72
C ARG A 298 -23.96 -8.12 19.67
N ARG A 299 -23.28 -7.97 18.53
CA ARG A 299 -23.22 -9.00 17.46
C ARG A 299 -22.65 -10.35 17.91
N PHE A 300 -21.80 -10.34 18.93
CA PHE A 300 -21.16 -11.54 19.51
C PHE A 300 -21.73 -11.93 20.86
N ALA A 301 -22.42 -11.01 21.53
CA ALA A 301 -23.04 -11.25 22.84
C ALA A 301 -24.06 -12.39 22.76
N ASP A 302 -24.93 -12.38 21.74
CA ASP A 302 -25.92 -13.45 21.53
C ASP A 302 -25.26 -14.80 21.22
N MET A 303 -24.14 -14.77 20.49
CA MET A 303 -23.38 -15.96 20.12
C MET A 303 -22.67 -16.58 21.33
N PHE A 304 -22.12 -15.76 22.23
CA PHE A 304 -21.42 -16.19 23.44
C PHE A 304 -22.35 -16.38 24.65
N GLY A 305 -23.64 -16.07 24.53
CA GLY A 305 -24.56 -16.04 25.68
C GLY A 305 -24.16 -15.00 26.73
N ALA A 306 -23.46 -13.95 26.31
CA ALA A 306 -22.95 -12.89 27.18
C ALA A 306 -23.91 -11.69 27.21
N ASP A 307 -23.90 -10.94 28.31
CA ASP A 307 -24.67 -9.70 28.44
C ASP A 307 -23.85 -8.53 27.86
N PRO A 308 -24.32 -7.83 26.81
CA PRO A 308 -23.61 -6.71 26.20
C PRO A 308 -23.44 -5.49 27.12
N ALA A 309 -24.16 -5.43 28.25
CA ALA A 309 -24.02 -4.37 29.26
C ALA A 309 -22.93 -4.67 30.31
N VAL A 310 -22.44 -5.91 30.37
CA VAL A 310 -21.45 -6.39 31.35
C VAL A 310 -20.03 -6.37 30.75
N THR A 311 -19.04 -6.13 31.60
CA THR A 311 -17.62 -6.20 31.26
C THR A 311 -17.01 -7.52 31.72
N TYR A 312 -16.16 -8.12 30.89
CA TYR A 312 -15.52 -9.42 31.10
C TYR A 312 -13.99 -9.29 31.03
N SER A 313 -13.24 -10.18 31.67
CA SER A 313 -11.79 -10.30 31.43
C SER A 313 -11.51 -11.12 30.16
N MET A 314 -10.32 -10.97 29.57
CA MET A 314 -9.93 -11.76 28.40
C MET A 314 -10.01 -13.27 28.64
N GLU A 315 -9.69 -13.74 29.84
CA GLU A 315 -9.81 -15.17 30.20
C GLU A 315 -11.27 -15.64 30.15
N GLN A 316 -12.20 -14.84 30.69
CA GLN A 316 -13.64 -15.17 30.66
C GLN A 316 -14.16 -15.22 29.23
N VAL A 317 -13.74 -14.27 28.41
CA VAL A 317 -14.11 -14.20 27.00
C VAL A 317 -13.51 -15.38 26.21
N MET A 318 -12.27 -15.75 26.49
CA MET A 318 -11.61 -16.91 25.88
C MET A 318 -12.34 -18.21 26.25
N GLU A 319 -12.77 -18.38 27.50
CA GLU A 319 -13.59 -19.53 27.90
C GLU A 319 -14.97 -19.55 27.21
N MET A 320 -15.60 -18.39 27.01
CA MET A 320 -16.85 -18.29 26.23
C MET A 320 -16.65 -18.65 24.75
N ALA A 321 -15.50 -18.33 24.17
CA ALA A 321 -15.19 -18.57 22.76
C ALA A 321 -14.69 -20.01 22.50
N LYS A 322 -14.12 -20.68 23.50
CA LYS A 322 -13.54 -22.03 23.41
C LYS A 322 -14.42 -23.08 22.73
N PRO A 323 -15.75 -23.15 22.96
CA PRO A 323 -16.62 -24.12 22.28
C PRO A 323 -16.78 -23.86 20.77
N MET A 324 -16.39 -22.68 20.30
CA MET A 324 -16.54 -22.24 18.91
C MET A 324 -15.24 -22.36 18.10
N VAL A 325 -14.16 -22.77 18.74
CA VAL A 325 -12.83 -22.83 18.14
C VAL A 325 -12.60 -24.27 17.62
N PRO A 326 -12.28 -24.46 16.33
CA PRO A 326 -11.98 -25.78 15.77
C PRO A 326 -10.82 -26.47 16.52
N GLU A 327 -10.88 -27.79 16.64
CA GLU A 327 -9.78 -28.58 17.25
C GLU A 327 -8.46 -28.32 16.52
N GLY A 328 -7.42 -27.91 17.26
CA GLY A 328 -6.08 -27.64 16.74
C GLY A 328 -5.70 -26.15 16.59
N VAL A 329 -6.63 -25.22 16.84
CA VAL A 329 -6.34 -23.78 16.88
C VAL A 329 -6.09 -23.33 18.32
N GLU A 330 -4.92 -22.77 18.59
CA GLU A 330 -4.61 -22.20 19.90
C GLU A 330 -5.31 -20.84 20.08
N LEU A 331 -6.18 -20.75 21.08
CA LEU A 331 -6.89 -19.51 21.39
C LEU A 331 -5.95 -18.54 22.09
N THR A 332 -5.58 -17.45 21.42
CA THR A 332 -4.73 -16.40 22.00
C THR A 332 -5.53 -15.12 22.29
N PRO A 333 -5.11 -14.29 23.27
CA PRO A 333 -5.73 -13.00 23.53
C PRO A 333 -5.83 -12.08 22.30
N ALA A 334 -4.82 -12.08 21.43
CA ALA A 334 -4.83 -11.27 20.21
C ALA A 334 -5.88 -11.74 19.20
N LEU A 335 -6.06 -13.06 19.08
CA LEU A 335 -7.08 -13.64 18.21
C LEU A 335 -8.49 -13.29 18.70
N VAL A 336 -8.74 -13.41 20.01
CA VAL A 336 -10.03 -13.07 20.60
C VAL A 336 -10.32 -11.56 20.55
N ALA A 337 -9.31 -10.72 20.82
CA ALA A 337 -9.45 -9.27 20.67
C ALA A 337 -9.73 -8.86 19.22
N GLY A 338 -9.06 -9.48 18.25
CA GLY A 338 -9.32 -9.30 16.82
C GLY A 338 -10.73 -9.73 16.44
N PHE A 339 -11.12 -10.94 16.82
CA PHE A 339 -12.44 -11.51 16.57
C PHE A 339 -13.57 -10.64 17.13
N LEU A 340 -13.44 -10.23 18.38
CA LEU A 340 -14.40 -9.34 19.02
C LEU A 340 -14.27 -7.88 18.59
N GLY A 341 -13.24 -7.50 17.85
CA GLY A 341 -12.98 -6.10 17.47
C GLY A 341 -12.72 -5.20 18.68
N LEU A 342 -12.05 -5.71 19.71
CA LEU A 342 -11.74 -4.99 20.95
C LEU A 342 -10.48 -4.13 20.80
N GLY A 343 -10.53 -2.95 21.41
CA GLY A 343 -9.47 -1.94 21.31
C GLY A 343 -9.39 -1.28 19.93
N ALA A 344 -8.34 -0.50 19.72
CA ALA A 344 -8.06 0.11 18.43
C ALA A 344 -8.00 -0.99 17.35
N ALA A 345 -8.64 -0.76 16.21
CA ALA A 345 -8.42 -1.58 15.04
C ALA A 345 -6.93 -1.47 14.69
N VAL A 346 -6.20 -2.57 14.65
CA VAL A 346 -4.78 -2.56 14.25
C VAL A 346 -4.46 -3.63 13.20
N ASN A 347 -5.43 -4.51 12.94
CA ASN A 347 -5.37 -5.55 11.92
C ASN A 347 -6.59 -5.42 10.98
N PRO A 348 -6.43 -5.74 9.68
CA PRO A 348 -7.53 -5.73 8.73
C PRO A 348 -8.63 -6.69 9.14
N LEU A 349 -9.87 -6.38 8.75
CA LEU A 349 -11.02 -7.24 9.02
C LEU A 349 -11.12 -8.36 7.99
N ASP A 350 -11.46 -9.57 8.43
CA ASP A 350 -11.54 -10.75 7.57
C ASP A 350 -12.53 -10.58 6.41
N GLU A 351 -13.64 -9.87 6.63
CA GLU A 351 -14.62 -9.58 5.60
C GLU A 351 -14.06 -8.70 4.48
N ASP A 352 -13.17 -7.76 4.81
CA ASP A 352 -12.51 -6.92 3.81
C ASP A 352 -11.40 -7.70 3.08
N LEU A 353 -10.64 -8.53 3.82
CA LEU A 353 -9.60 -9.38 3.25
C LEU A 353 -10.13 -10.31 2.14
N GLN A 354 -11.40 -10.71 2.19
CA GLN A 354 -12.02 -11.52 1.13
C GLN A 354 -11.97 -10.81 -0.23
N PHE A 355 -12.41 -9.55 -0.31
CA PHE A 355 -12.37 -8.83 -1.59
C PHE A 355 -10.94 -8.46 -1.98
N TYR A 356 -10.05 -8.14 -1.03
CA TYR A 356 -8.64 -7.90 -1.34
C TYR A 356 -8.00 -9.12 -2.00
N ASN A 357 -8.17 -10.31 -1.41
CA ASN A 357 -7.59 -11.54 -1.94
C ASN A 357 -8.11 -11.89 -3.34
N GLU A 358 -9.41 -11.68 -3.59
CA GLU A 358 -10.00 -11.90 -4.91
C GLU A 358 -9.47 -10.89 -5.94
N LEU A 359 -9.38 -9.59 -5.58
CA LEU A 359 -8.82 -8.57 -6.47
C LEU A 359 -7.34 -8.80 -6.75
N ASN A 360 -6.56 -9.27 -5.76
CA ASN A 360 -5.15 -9.62 -5.96
C ASN A 360 -4.97 -10.74 -6.97
N LYS A 361 -5.86 -11.74 -6.95
CA LYS A 361 -5.86 -12.81 -7.94
C LYS A 361 -6.16 -12.26 -9.33
N GLN A 362 -7.20 -11.42 -9.45
CA GLN A 362 -7.55 -10.80 -10.73
C GLN A 362 -6.43 -9.89 -11.26
N TYR A 363 -5.72 -9.17 -10.39
CA TYR A 363 -4.58 -8.35 -10.78
C TYR A 363 -3.44 -9.20 -11.35
N LYS A 364 -3.11 -10.31 -10.68
CA LYS A 364 -2.10 -11.26 -11.19
C LYS A 364 -2.51 -11.80 -12.57
N ASP A 365 -3.77 -12.16 -12.76
CA ASP A 365 -4.27 -12.63 -14.05
C ASP A 365 -4.25 -11.50 -15.12
N PHE A 366 -4.54 -10.26 -14.73
CA PHE A 366 -4.42 -9.08 -15.58
C PHE A 366 -2.98 -8.85 -16.06
N LEU A 367 -1.99 -8.95 -15.17
CA LEU A 367 -0.59 -8.81 -15.53
C LEU A 367 -0.13 -9.96 -16.45
N LYS A 368 -0.54 -11.20 -16.17
CA LYS A 368 -0.27 -12.35 -17.03
C LYS A 368 -0.81 -12.17 -18.45
N ALA A 369 -2.04 -11.67 -18.59
CA ALA A 369 -2.65 -11.38 -19.88
C ALA A 369 -1.87 -10.33 -20.70
N LYS A 370 -1.09 -9.48 -20.03
CA LYS A 370 -0.18 -8.51 -20.67
C LYS A 370 1.23 -9.04 -20.92
N ASN A 371 1.46 -10.34 -20.74
CA ASN A 371 2.80 -10.96 -20.72
C ASN A 371 3.75 -10.28 -19.73
N PHE A 372 3.21 -9.73 -18.65
CA PHE A 372 3.96 -9.10 -17.57
C PHE A 372 4.08 -10.10 -16.42
N GLU A 373 4.99 -11.07 -16.56
CA GLU A 373 5.36 -12.04 -15.52
C GLU A 373 6.79 -11.77 -15.04
N THR A 374 7.01 -10.62 -14.41
CA THR A 374 8.27 -10.41 -13.69
C THR A 374 8.07 -10.85 -12.26
N GLU A 375 8.62 -12.01 -11.88
CA GLU A 375 8.79 -12.35 -10.47
C GLU A 375 9.75 -11.32 -9.86
N ARG A 376 9.23 -10.44 -9.00
CA ARG A 376 10.02 -9.44 -8.28
C ARG A 376 10.00 -9.74 -6.79
N LEU A 377 10.92 -9.11 -6.05
CA LEU A 377 10.88 -9.13 -4.59
C LEU A 377 9.53 -8.61 -4.10
N SER A 378 9.08 -9.16 -2.97
CA SER A 378 7.84 -8.69 -2.35
C SER A 378 7.97 -7.22 -1.96
N PRO A 379 6.92 -6.41 -2.15
CA PRO A 379 6.87 -5.01 -1.74
C PRO A 379 7.01 -4.87 -0.23
N GLU A 380 7.26 -3.64 0.23
CA GLU A 380 7.31 -3.35 1.65
C GLU A 380 5.94 -3.53 2.32
N LYS A 381 5.98 -3.75 3.64
CA LYS A 381 4.79 -3.72 4.48
C LYS A 381 4.41 -2.28 4.76
N SER A 382 3.12 -2.03 4.94
CA SER A 382 2.64 -0.70 5.34
C SER A 382 3.23 -0.27 6.68
N LYS A 383 3.78 0.94 6.68
CA LYS A 383 4.41 1.56 7.84
C LYS A 383 3.35 2.06 8.80
N ASP A 384 3.64 2.01 10.09
CA ASP A 384 2.77 2.64 11.09
C ASP A 384 2.78 4.16 10.85
N GLY A 385 1.62 4.80 11.00
CA GLY A 385 1.46 6.21 10.65
C GLY A 385 1.31 6.50 9.16
N SER A 386 1.16 5.49 8.29
CA SER A 386 1.02 5.73 6.85
C SER A 386 -0.39 6.15 6.42
N PHE A 387 -0.48 6.80 5.24
CA PHE A 387 -1.75 7.19 4.64
C PHE A 387 -2.65 5.99 4.35
N GLU A 388 -2.12 4.86 3.88
CA GLU A 388 -2.91 3.66 3.58
C GLU A 388 -3.60 3.13 4.84
N LEU A 389 -2.87 3.09 5.96
CA LEU A 389 -3.45 2.68 7.22
C LEU A 389 -4.49 3.70 7.70
N TRP A 390 -4.19 5.00 7.63
CA TRP A 390 -5.15 6.02 8.00
C TRP A 390 -6.43 5.96 7.14
N SER A 391 -6.30 5.81 5.82
CA SER A 391 -7.42 5.70 4.90
C SER A 391 -8.30 4.49 5.21
N TYR A 392 -7.69 3.31 5.31
CA TYR A 392 -8.43 2.09 5.60
C TYR A 392 -9.11 2.16 6.98
N TYR A 393 -8.37 2.49 8.04
CA TYR A 393 -8.84 2.39 9.43
C TYR A 393 -9.59 3.60 9.96
N HIS A 394 -9.54 4.77 9.33
CA HIS A 394 -10.25 5.96 9.82
C HIS A 394 -11.30 6.43 8.81
N ILE A 395 -10.97 6.44 7.52
CA ILE A 395 -11.91 6.86 6.47
C ILE A 395 -12.88 5.72 6.13
N GLY A 396 -12.43 4.46 6.18
CA GLY A 396 -13.30 3.30 5.99
C GLY A 396 -13.68 3.03 4.53
N VAL A 397 -12.88 3.52 3.59
CA VAL A 397 -13.06 3.31 2.15
C VAL A 397 -12.11 2.24 1.61
N PRO A 398 -12.44 1.56 0.50
CA PRO A 398 -11.50 0.70 -0.21
C PRO A 398 -10.18 1.42 -0.46
N THR A 399 -9.10 0.83 0.05
CA THR A 399 -7.76 1.42 0.04
C THR A 399 -6.80 0.49 -0.67
N PHE A 400 -6.17 0.96 -1.73
CA PHE A 400 -5.22 0.16 -2.53
C PHE A 400 -3.89 0.90 -2.65
N SER A 401 -2.85 0.18 -3.05
CA SER A 401 -1.55 0.78 -3.34
C SER A 401 -0.83 0.02 -4.44
N PHE A 402 0.05 0.72 -5.15
CA PHE A 402 0.90 0.17 -6.20
C PHE A 402 2.37 0.41 -5.84
N ASN A 403 3.17 -0.66 -5.92
CA ASN A 403 4.60 -0.55 -6.02
C ASN A 403 5.00 -0.91 -7.46
N PHE A 404 5.42 0.08 -8.23
CA PHE A 404 5.72 -0.12 -9.64
C PHE A 404 7.04 -0.83 -9.90
N PHE A 405 7.96 -0.88 -8.93
CA PHE A 405 9.27 -1.52 -9.07
C PHE A 405 9.85 -1.99 -7.74
N THR A 406 10.15 -3.28 -7.70
CA THR A 406 11.13 -3.89 -6.80
C THR A 406 12.10 -4.69 -7.65
N LEU A 407 13.27 -5.03 -7.10
CA LEU A 407 14.26 -5.83 -7.81
C LEU A 407 13.64 -7.14 -8.35
N PRO A 408 13.90 -7.51 -9.62
CA PRO A 408 13.57 -8.82 -10.14
C PRO A 408 14.22 -9.91 -9.30
N LYS A 409 13.50 -11.00 -9.02
CA LYS A 409 14.10 -12.16 -8.35
C LYS A 409 15.22 -12.71 -9.23
N ALA A 410 16.35 -13.04 -8.61
CA ALA A 410 17.41 -13.74 -9.30
C ALA A 410 16.86 -15.06 -9.87
N LYS A 411 17.06 -15.31 -11.17
CA LYS A 411 16.71 -16.60 -11.77
C LYS A 411 17.50 -17.68 -11.03
N LYS A 412 16.81 -18.62 -10.40
CA LYS A 412 17.47 -19.79 -9.84
C LYS A 412 18.16 -20.53 -10.99
N GLU A 413 19.48 -20.67 -10.92
CA GLU A 413 20.13 -21.70 -11.73
C GLU A 413 19.43 -23.02 -11.40
N LYS A 414 18.97 -23.72 -12.43
CA LYS A 414 18.51 -25.11 -12.27
C LYS A 414 19.75 -25.91 -11.90
N ALA A 415 20.08 -25.97 -10.61
CA ALA A 415 20.93 -27.01 -10.12
C ALA A 415 20.22 -28.32 -10.48
N GLU A 416 20.83 -29.10 -11.38
CA GLU A 416 20.56 -30.52 -11.56
C GLU A 416 20.96 -31.24 -10.27
N SER A 417 20.23 -30.99 -9.17
CA SER A 417 20.22 -31.92 -8.05
C SER A 417 19.15 -32.95 -8.36
N GLU A 418 19.57 -34.13 -8.77
CA GLU A 418 18.70 -35.30 -8.77
C GLU A 418 17.98 -35.37 -7.41
N SER A 419 16.64 -35.33 -7.43
CA SER A 419 15.74 -35.82 -6.38
C SER A 419 15.33 -34.95 -5.16
N SER A 420 15.33 -33.60 -5.20
CA SER A 420 14.63 -32.79 -4.18
C SER A 420 13.22 -32.36 -4.64
N LEU A 421 12.19 -32.77 -3.91
CA LEU A 421 10.80 -32.36 -4.14
C LEU A 421 10.63 -30.87 -3.79
N SER A 422 10.00 -30.06 -4.65
CA SER A 422 9.73 -28.63 -4.38
C SER A 422 8.41 -28.42 -3.62
N ILE A 423 8.24 -27.27 -2.94
CA ILE A 423 6.98 -26.91 -2.27
C ILE A 423 5.83 -26.77 -3.30
N GLU A 424 6.12 -26.27 -4.49
CA GLU A 424 5.14 -26.14 -5.57
C GLU A 424 4.73 -27.51 -6.15
N GLN A 425 5.63 -28.49 -6.11
CA GLN A 425 5.31 -29.89 -6.45
C GLN A 425 4.49 -30.55 -5.34
N LEU A 426 4.80 -30.26 -4.07
CA LEU A 426 4.00 -30.71 -2.92
C LEU A 426 2.55 -30.22 -3.01
N GLU A 427 2.34 -28.95 -3.34
CA GLU A 427 1.00 -28.36 -3.45
C GLU A 427 0.11 -29.05 -4.50
N LYS A 428 0.73 -29.67 -5.52
CA LYS A 428 0.05 -30.31 -6.65
C LYS A 428 -0.05 -31.84 -6.52
N MET A 429 0.63 -32.44 -5.54
CA MET A 429 0.65 -33.90 -5.38
C MET A 429 -0.44 -34.39 -4.43
N SER A 430 -0.87 -35.64 -4.60
CA SER A 430 -1.82 -36.25 -3.66
C SER A 430 -1.15 -36.61 -2.33
N SER A 431 -1.95 -36.69 -1.26
CA SER A 431 -1.45 -37.14 0.05
C SER A 431 -0.86 -38.55 -0.02
N ASP A 432 -1.43 -39.43 -0.84
CA ASP A 432 -0.95 -40.81 -1.02
C ASP A 432 0.40 -40.85 -1.74
N ASP A 433 0.58 -40.02 -2.79
CA ASP A 433 1.85 -39.93 -3.52
C ASP A 433 2.97 -39.36 -2.65
N PHE A 434 2.66 -38.37 -1.81
CA PHE A 434 3.64 -37.81 -0.89
C PHE A 434 4.03 -38.84 0.19
N VAL A 435 3.05 -39.53 0.78
CA VAL A 435 3.29 -40.60 1.75
C VAL A 435 4.11 -41.75 1.16
N ALA A 436 3.93 -42.06 -0.13
CA ALA A 436 4.69 -43.08 -0.84
C ALA A 436 6.18 -42.74 -1.03
N LEU A 437 6.60 -41.47 -0.84
CA LEU A 437 8.02 -41.08 -0.87
C LEU A 437 8.84 -41.70 0.27
N GLY A 438 8.17 -42.15 1.34
CA GLY A 438 8.79 -42.74 2.51
C GLY A 438 9.34 -41.71 3.50
N GLU A 439 9.55 -42.17 4.73
CA GLU A 439 9.85 -41.32 5.89
C GLU A 439 11.18 -40.56 5.73
N GLU A 440 12.21 -41.18 5.14
CA GLU A 440 13.52 -40.54 4.92
C GLU A 440 13.46 -39.34 3.95
N LYS A 441 12.75 -39.48 2.83
CA LYS A 441 12.60 -38.39 1.85
C LYS A 441 11.72 -37.28 2.39
N ILE A 442 10.65 -37.61 3.11
CA ILE A 442 9.79 -36.62 3.78
C ILE A 442 10.57 -35.89 4.88
N ALA A 443 11.37 -36.59 5.69
CA ALA A 443 12.20 -35.95 6.72
C ALA A 443 13.23 -34.99 6.11
N SER A 444 13.85 -35.39 4.99
CA SER A 444 14.82 -34.57 4.27
C SER A 444 14.15 -33.32 3.68
N PHE A 445 12.99 -33.48 3.04
CA PHE A 445 12.17 -32.38 2.54
C PHE A 445 11.72 -31.41 3.65
N LEU A 446 11.27 -31.92 4.81
CA LEU A 446 10.86 -31.10 5.95
C LEU A 446 12.04 -30.31 6.52
N LYS A 447 13.21 -30.94 6.61
CA LYS A 447 14.45 -30.32 7.08
C LYS A 447 14.94 -29.24 6.12
N GLU A 448 14.91 -29.50 4.81
CA GLU A 448 15.28 -28.52 3.77
C GLU A 448 14.40 -27.28 3.75
N ASN A 449 13.15 -27.41 4.22
CA ASN A 449 12.18 -26.34 4.30
C ASN A 449 11.98 -25.80 5.73
N ASN A 450 12.89 -26.12 6.66
CA ASN A 450 12.92 -25.63 8.03
C ASN A 450 11.60 -25.82 8.80
N ALA A 451 10.93 -26.96 8.59
CA ALA A 451 9.74 -27.29 9.35
C ALA A 451 10.08 -27.36 10.86
N PRO A 452 9.26 -26.77 11.75
CA PRO A 452 9.47 -26.86 13.20
C PRO A 452 9.60 -28.32 13.68
N GLU A 453 10.42 -28.60 14.70
CA GLU A 453 10.71 -29.98 15.17
C GLU A 453 9.45 -30.80 15.54
N ARG A 454 8.34 -30.14 15.85
CA ARG A 454 7.03 -30.78 16.06
C ARG A 454 6.47 -31.50 14.81
N PHE A 455 6.97 -31.16 13.62
CA PHE A 455 6.63 -31.77 12.33
C PHE A 455 7.65 -32.86 11.97
N SER A 456 7.56 -34.02 12.64
CA SER A 456 8.32 -35.20 12.24
C SER A 456 7.66 -35.88 11.03
N ALA A 457 8.47 -36.51 10.17
CA ALA A 457 7.99 -37.22 8.98
C ALA A 457 6.92 -38.28 9.33
N LYS A 458 7.14 -39.04 10.41
CA LYS A 458 6.16 -40.01 10.93
C LYS A 458 4.79 -39.40 11.25
N ARG A 459 4.78 -38.26 11.94
CA ARG A 459 3.55 -37.58 12.36
C ARG A 459 2.81 -36.97 11.17
N ILE A 460 3.55 -36.39 10.21
CA ILE A 460 3.02 -35.88 8.95
C ILE A 460 2.34 -37.02 8.15
N ILE A 461 2.99 -38.18 8.05
CA ILE A 461 2.45 -39.35 7.36
C ILE A 461 1.15 -39.82 8.03
N GLU A 462 1.10 -39.86 9.36
CA GLU A 462 -0.11 -40.23 10.11
C GLU A 462 -1.26 -39.23 9.90
N MET A 463 -0.97 -37.92 9.93
CA MET A 463 -1.97 -36.86 9.71
C MET A 463 -2.52 -36.86 8.28
N LEU A 464 -1.68 -37.13 7.27
CA LEU A 464 -2.06 -37.25 5.87
C LEU A 464 -2.92 -38.50 5.61
N LYS A 465 -2.53 -39.65 6.18
CA LYS A 465 -3.32 -40.91 6.10
C LYS A 465 -4.64 -40.81 6.84
N GLY A 466 -4.69 -40.04 7.92
CA GLY A 466 -5.89 -39.78 8.71
C GLY A 466 -6.84 -38.73 8.11
N GLY A 467 -6.48 -38.10 6.98
CA GLY A 467 -7.28 -37.06 6.33
C GLY A 467 -7.39 -35.75 7.12
N GLN A 468 -6.61 -35.58 8.18
CA GLN A 468 -6.61 -34.41 9.06
C GLN A 468 -5.83 -33.23 8.47
N PHE A 469 -5.01 -33.49 7.45
CA PHE A 469 -4.13 -32.52 6.82
C PHE A 469 -3.96 -32.86 5.34
N THR A 470 -3.79 -31.88 4.46
CA THR A 470 -3.54 -32.08 3.02
C THR A 470 -2.16 -31.58 2.61
N THR A 471 -1.63 -32.10 1.52
CA THR A 471 -0.36 -31.63 0.91
C THR A 471 -0.42 -30.15 0.51
N ALA A 472 -1.58 -29.65 0.06
CA ALA A 472 -1.80 -28.23 -0.23
C ALA A 472 -1.78 -27.35 1.04
N GLN A 473 -2.44 -27.78 2.13
CA GLN A 473 -2.38 -27.07 3.42
C GLN A 473 -0.98 -27.12 4.03
N MET A 474 -0.27 -28.24 3.87
CA MET A 474 1.12 -28.39 4.28
C MET A 474 2.04 -27.44 3.48
N ALA A 475 1.87 -27.37 2.16
CA ALA A 475 2.61 -26.43 1.32
C ALA A 475 2.32 -24.98 1.72
N ALA A 476 1.06 -24.61 1.99
CA ALA A 476 0.68 -23.30 2.49
C ALA A 476 1.33 -22.98 3.85
N THR A 477 1.36 -23.95 4.77
CA THR A 477 2.00 -23.80 6.08
C THR A 477 3.51 -23.62 5.96
N LEU A 478 4.17 -24.42 5.11
CA LEU A 478 5.61 -24.32 4.84
C LEU A 478 5.99 -23.00 4.14
N LYS A 479 5.11 -22.44 3.30
CA LYS A 479 5.30 -21.10 2.70
C LYS A 479 5.24 -19.98 3.75
N GLN A 480 4.52 -20.19 4.85
CA GLN A 480 4.39 -19.22 5.95
C GLN A 480 5.49 -19.34 7.01
N ILE A 481 6.17 -20.49 7.08
CA ILE A 481 7.32 -20.65 7.97
C ILE A 481 8.47 -19.80 7.43
N PRO A 482 9.08 -18.92 8.25
CA PRO A 482 10.26 -18.17 7.83
C PRO A 482 11.34 -19.18 7.42
N LYS A 483 11.75 -19.18 6.15
CA LYS A 483 12.91 -19.95 5.73
C LYS A 483 14.10 -19.43 6.53
N SER A 484 14.67 -20.23 7.43
CA SER A 484 15.98 -19.89 7.97
C SER A 484 16.97 -19.88 6.81
N LYS A 485 17.77 -18.81 6.73
CA LYS A 485 18.84 -18.64 5.75
C LYS A 485 19.64 -19.95 5.69
N LYS A 486 19.68 -20.64 4.53
CA LYS A 486 20.59 -21.78 4.36
C LYS A 486 22.00 -21.25 4.60
N GLU A 487 22.76 -21.90 5.48
CA GLU A 487 24.09 -21.43 5.87
C GLU A 487 24.99 -21.24 4.64
N GLY A 488 25.69 -20.09 4.57
CA GLY A 488 26.56 -19.73 3.44
C GLY A 488 25.84 -19.21 2.20
N GLU A 489 24.50 -19.20 2.17
CA GLU A 489 23.73 -18.68 1.04
C GLU A 489 23.38 -17.20 1.24
N LEU A 490 23.65 -16.36 0.23
CA LEU A 490 23.21 -14.96 0.22
C LEU A 490 21.69 -14.88 0.39
N ASP A 491 21.20 -13.86 1.09
CA ASP A 491 19.75 -13.64 1.19
C ASP A 491 19.15 -13.27 -0.18
N GLU A 492 17.82 -13.40 -0.29
CA GLU A 492 17.12 -13.20 -1.56
C GLU A 492 17.28 -11.78 -2.11
N LYS A 493 17.34 -10.76 -1.24
CA LYS A 493 17.51 -9.35 -1.64
C LYS A 493 18.91 -9.14 -2.22
N THR A 494 19.94 -9.61 -1.53
CA THR A 494 21.34 -9.52 -1.98
C THR A 494 21.54 -10.25 -3.32
N LYS A 495 20.97 -11.45 -3.49
CA LYS A 495 21.02 -12.16 -4.79
C LYS A 495 20.33 -11.41 -5.91
N ALA A 496 19.14 -10.87 -5.64
CA ALA A 496 18.38 -10.08 -6.61
C ALA A 496 19.15 -8.83 -7.02
N PHE A 497 19.79 -8.15 -6.05
CA PHE A 497 20.64 -7.00 -6.30
C PHE A 497 21.83 -7.36 -7.18
N ILE A 498 22.60 -8.40 -6.84
CA ILE A 498 23.77 -8.84 -7.63
C ILE A 498 23.34 -9.15 -9.07
N ALA A 499 22.29 -9.95 -9.24
CA ALA A 499 21.79 -10.31 -10.57
C ALA A 499 21.35 -9.08 -11.37
N TYR A 500 20.66 -8.13 -10.73
CA TYR A 500 20.23 -6.89 -11.38
C TYR A 500 21.41 -5.99 -11.74
N ASN A 501 22.35 -5.81 -10.81
CA ASN A 501 23.55 -5.01 -11.01
C ASN A 501 24.39 -5.56 -12.17
N ASP A 502 24.61 -6.87 -12.22
CA ASP A 502 25.48 -7.49 -13.23
C ASP A 502 24.79 -7.55 -14.60
N LEU A 503 23.50 -7.90 -14.66
CA LEU A 503 22.79 -8.12 -15.92
C LEU A 503 22.18 -6.85 -16.52
N THR A 504 21.83 -5.87 -15.69
CA THR A 504 21.09 -4.66 -16.12
C THR A 504 21.92 -3.38 -15.97
N LEU A 505 22.70 -3.26 -14.90
CA LEU A 505 23.50 -2.05 -14.62
C LEU A 505 24.97 -2.19 -15.01
N ASN A 506 25.38 -3.35 -15.54
CA ASN A 506 26.74 -3.66 -15.93
C ASN A 506 27.76 -3.40 -14.81
N GLY A 507 27.39 -3.71 -13.56
CA GLY A 507 28.24 -3.55 -12.38
C GLY A 507 28.28 -2.15 -11.78
N THR A 508 27.59 -1.16 -12.35
CA THR A 508 27.71 0.26 -11.94
C THR A 508 26.92 0.65 -10.69
N GLY A 509 26.05 -0.24 -10.19
CA GLY A 509 25.23 -0.04 -8.99
C GLY A 509 25.95 -0.30 -7.67
N PHE A 510 27.22 -0.71 -7.70
CA PHE A 510 28.03 -0.97 -6.50
C PHE A 510 29.36 -0.20 -6.56
N VAL A 511 29.69 0.52 -5.49
CA VAL A 511 30.98 1.18 -5.30
C VAL A 511 31.96 0.19 -4.68
N SER A 512 33.10 -0.06 -5.33
CA SER A 512 34.08 -1.02 -4.83
C SER A 512 34.77 -0.51 -3.56
N TRP A 513 34.84 -1.37 -2.54
CA TRP A 513 35.54 -1.07 -1.28
C TRP A 513 36.98 -0.61 -1.55
N THR A 514 37.26 0.63 -1.19
CA THR A 514 38.55 1.29 -1.42
C THR A 514 39.07 1.85 -0.11
N ALA A 515 40.35 1.60 0.20
CA ALA A 515 40.97 2.10 1.42
C ALA A 515 40.99 3.64 1.47
N PHE A 516 40.65 4.21 2.62
CA PHE A 516 40.64 5.64 2.89
C PHE A 516 41.22 5.90 4.29
N GLU A 517 41.97 7.00 4.43
CA GLU A 517 42.51 7.44 5.71
C GLU A 517 41.56 8.47 6.33
N HIS A 518 40.70 8.01 7.22
CA HIS A 518 39.72 8.82 7.92
C HIS A 518 40.38 9.61 9.07
N PRO A 519 40.11 10.92 9.22
CA PRO A 519 40.76 11.76 10.23
C PRO A 519 40.65 11.24 11.67
N THR A 520 39.48 10.74 12.07
CA THR A 520 39.17 10.27 13.42
C THR A 520 39.14 8.73 13.57
N LEU A 521 38.52 8.02 12.61
CA LEU A 521 38.43 6.55 12.60
C LEU A 521 39.71 5.83 12.15
N GLY A 522 40.69 6.56 11.59
CA GLY A 522 41.91 5.97 11.04
C GLY A 522 41.66 5.24 9.71
N LYS A 523 42.22 4.03 9.55
CA LYS A 523 42.09 3.28 8.30
C LYS A 523 40.71 2.67 8.15
N VAL A 524 39.99 3.13 7.12
CA VAL A 524 38.66 2.63 6.76
C VAL A 524 38.63 2.18 5.30
N GLU A 525 37.57 1.49 4.89
CA GLU A 525 37.27 1.26 3.48
C GLU A 525 35.91 1.86 3.14
N ILE A 526 35.83 2.57 2.01
CA ILE A 526 34.62 3.22 1.50
C ILE A 526 34.08 2.43 0.30
N GLY A 527 32.80 2.08 0.30
CA GLY A 527 32.14 1.31 -0.76
C GLY A 527 30.72 0.87 -0.38
N GLY A 528 30.08 0.06 -1.22
CA GLY A 528 28.74 -0.46 -0.95
C GLY A 528 27.76 -0.32 -2.11
N GLU A 529 26.49 -0.62 -1.84
CA GLU A 529 25.40 -0.41 -2.80
C GLU A 529 25.16 1.09 -3.00
N LYS A 530 24.92 1.52 -4.25
CA LYS A 530 24.50 2.88 -4.52
C LYS A 530 23.02 3.07 -4.19
N ASP A 531 22.69 4.24 -3.68
CA ASP A 531 21.32 4.65 -3.40
C ASP A 531 20.41 4.59 -4.64
N TYR A 532 19.11 4.43 -4.40
CA TYR A 532 18.04 4.31 -5.39
C TYR A 532 18.09 3.09 -6.34
N ILE A 533 19.17 2.31 -6.40
CA ILE A 533 19.29 1.16 -7.31
C ILE A 533 18.18 0.11 -7.09
N THR A 534 17.73 -0.06 -5.84
CA THR A 534 16.74 -1.08 -5.50
C THR A 534 15.28 -0.64 -5.67
N THR A 535 15.06 0.67 -5.84
CA THR A 535 13.73 1.31 -5.86
C THR A 535 13.44 2.06 -7.15
N THR A 536 14.47 2.43 -7.90
CA THR A 536 14.37 3.29 -9.08
C THR A 536 15.06 2.63 -10.29
N PRO A 537 14.29 2.06 -11.23
CA PRO A 537 14.85 1.49 -12.45
C PRO A 537 15.31 2.59 -13.41
N SER A 538 15.80 2.21 -14.60
CA SER A 538 15.97 3.18 -15.69
C SER A 538 14.63 3.87 -16.01
N TYR A 539 14.66 5.13 -16.44
CA TYR A 539 13.43 5.86 -16.77
C TYR A 539 12.58 5.14 -17.82
N GLU A 540 13.21 4.60 -18.87
CA GLU A 540 12.51 3.87 -19.93
C GLU A 540 11.83 2.59 -19.42
N ASP A 541 12.52 1.82 -18.56
CA ASP A 541 11.91 0.63 -17.98
C ASP A 541 10.82 1.01 -16.97
N GLY A 542 11.02 2.08 -16.21
CA GLY A 542 10.00 2.69 -15.37
C GLY A 542 8.70 2.99 -16.12
N GLN A 543 8.79 3.65 -17.27
CA GLN A 543 7.60 3.95 -18.10
C GLN A 543 6.88 2.68 -18.58
N LYS A 544 7.63 1.62 -18.95
CA LYS A 544 7.04 0.32 -19.32
C LYS A 544 6.32 -0.32 -18.14
N LEU A 545 6.93 -0.27 -16.94
CA LEU A 545 6.35 -0.80 -15.71
C LEU A 545 5.04 -0.09 -15.37
N ILE A 546 5.00 1.24 -15.46
CA ILE A 546 3.79 2.04 -15.22
C ILE A 546 2.70 1.66 -16.23
N ALA A 547 3.02 1.69 -17.53
CA ALA A 547 2.04 1.40 -18.58
C ALA A 547 1.45 -0.03 -18.51
N ALA A 548 2.23 -0.99 -18.02
CA ALA A 548 1.75 -2.35 -17.78
C ALA A 548 0.76 -2.42 -16.61
N GLN A 549 1.14 -1.84 -15.47
CA GLN A 549 0.49 -2.05 -14.16
C GLN A 549 -0.67 -1.08 -13.90
N LEU A 550 -0.49 0.21 -14.18
CA LEU A 550 -1.41 1.28 -13.79
C LEU A 550 -2.84 1.16 -14.37
N PRO A 551 -3.07 0.64 -15.59
CA PRO A 551 -4.44 0.50 -16.10
C PRO A 551 -5.36 -0.41 -15.26
N TRP A 552 -4.80 -1.21 -14.35
CA TRP A 552 -5.58 -1.96 -13.36
C TRP A 552 -6.39 -1.05 -12.43
N LEU A 553 -5.92 0.18 -12.17
CA LEU A 553 -6.62 1.18 -11.36
C LEU A 553 -8.04 1.41 -11.88
N PHE A 554 -8.18 1.61 -13.20
CA PHE A 554 -9.46 1.80 -13.84
C PHE A 554 -10.40 0.60 -13.67
N GLN A 555 -9.87 -0.63 -13.73
CA GLN A 555 -10.68 -1.85 -13.51
C GLN A 555 -11.16 -1.98 -12.07
N MET A 556 -10.40 -1.51 -11.09
CA MET A 556 -10.82 -1.52 -9.69
C MET A 556 -11.89 -0.47 -9.41
N VAL A 557 -11.75 0.73 -9.98
CA VAL A 557 -12.73 1.81 -9.81
C VAL A 557 -14.11 1.40 -10.33
N GLU A 558 -14.19 0.60 -11.39
CA GLU A 558 -15.45 0.04 -11.90
C GLU A 558 -16.15 -0.92 -10.92
N LYS A 559 -15.42 -1.44 -9.93
CA LYS A 559 -15.97 -2.34 -8.91
C LYS A 559 -16.51 -1.60 -7.68
N LEU A 560 -16.31 -0.28 -7.59
CA LEU A 560 -16.82 0.52 -6.48
C LEU A 560 -18.35 0.53 -6.42
N PRO A 561 -18.96 0.70 -5.24
CA PRO A 561 -20.40 0.53 -5.11
C PRO A 561 -21.19 1.52 -5.95
N GLN A 562 -22.26 1.00 -6.56
CA GLN A 562 -23.24 1.79 -7.31
C GLN A 562 -24.62 1.37 -6.85
N LEU A 563 -25.27 2.21 -6.05
CA LEU A 563 -26.61 1.92 -5.55
C LEU A 563 -27.67 2.35 -6.55
N SER A 564 -28.70 1.53 -6.71
CA SER A 564 -29.87 1.85 -7.53
C SER A 564 -31.15 1.27 -6.96
N ILE A 565 -32.29 1.84 -7.36
CA ILE A 565 -33.61 1.30 -7.07
C ILE A 565 -33.86 0.14 -8.05
N LEU A 566 -33.77 -1.10 -7.56
CA LEU A 566 -33.97 -2.29 -8.40
C LEU A 566 -35.43 -2.45 -8.81
N LYS A 567 -36.34 -2.39 -7.83
CA LYS A 567 -37.78 -2.50 -8.07
C LYS A 567 -38.58 -1.91 -6.93
N THR A 568 -39.84 -1.62 -7.23
CA THR A 568 -40.85 -1.23 -6.26
C THR A 568 -42.07 -2.15 -6.39
N GLU A 569 -42.70 -2.47 -5.25
CA GLU A 569 -43.94 -3.23 -5.21
C GLU A 569 -44.92 -2.52 -4.27
N ILE A 570 -46.12 -2.27 -4.77
CA ILE A 570 -47.21 -1.66 -4.01
C ILE A 570 -48.25 -2.75 -3.74
N GLU A 571 -48.81 -2.77 -2.53
CA GLU A 571 -49.91 -3.62 -2.12
C GLU A 571 -50.95 -2.78 -1.39
N THR A 572 -52.22 -2.89 -1.77
CA THR A 572 -53.32 -2.19 -1.11
C THR A 572 -53.71 -2.98 0.15
N VAL A 573 -53.56 -2.36 1.32
CA VAL A 573 -53.84 -2.99 2.63
C VAL A 573 -55.28 -2.70 3.05
N SER A 574 -55.73 -1.46 2.83
CA SER A 574 -57.13 -1.03 3.01
C SER A 574 -57.39 0.21 2.15
N ASP A 575 -58.59 0.78 2.25
CA ASP A 575 -58.90 2.06 1.60
C ASP A 575 -57.88 3.13 1.98
N ASP A 576 -57.31 3.78 0.97
CA ASP A 576 -56.25 4.80 1.07
C ASP A 576 -55.00 4.37 1.87
N VAL A 577 -54.78 3.08 2.13
CA VAL A 577 -53.58 2.57 2.82
C VAL A 577 -52.83 1.56 1.96
N TYR A 578 -51.55 1.83 1.72
CA TYR A 578 -50.68 1.08 0.84
C TYR A 578 -49.43 0.63 1.56
N ARG A 579 -49.03 -0.63 1.34
CA ARG A 579 -47.68 -1.12 1.66
C ARG A 579 -46.80 -0.94 0.44
N LEU A 580 -45.77 -0.11 0.57
CA LEU A 580 -44.75 0.09 -0.44
C LEU A 580 -43.48 -0.67 -0.03
N ASN A 581 -43.06 -1.61 -0.86
CA ASN A 581 -41.77 -2.27 -0.74
C ASN A 581 -40.80 -1.73 -1.80
N VAL A 582 -39.60 -1.35 -1.40
CA VAL A 582 -38.54 -0.82 -2.27
C VAL A 582 -37.30 -1.69 -2.09
N TRP A 583 -36.76 -2.19 -3.21
CA TRP A 583 -35.49 -2.91 -3.21
C TRP A 583 -34.40 -1.99 -3.70
N ILE A 584 -33.37 -1.81 -2.88
CA ILE A 584 -32.17 -1.08 -3.23
C ILE A 584 -31.06 -2.10 -3.46
N GLN A 585 -30.42 -2.06 -4.61
CA GLN A 585 -29.31 -2.95 -4.94
C GLN A 585 -28.00 -2.21 -5.01
N ASN A 586 -26.91 -2.92 -4.73
CA ASN A 586 -25.57 -2.54 -5.15
C ASN A 586 -25.23 -3.31 -6.43
N GLN A 587 -25.04 -2.59 -7.53
CA GLN A 587 -24.79 -3.17 -8.84
C GLN A 587 -23.37 -3.74 -8.97
N ASN A 588 -22.45 -3.33 -8.11
CA ASN A 588 -21.03 -3.59 -8.25
C ASN A 588 -20.49 -4.50 -7.13
N TYR A 589 -19.25 -4.95 -7.32
CA TYR A 589 -18.65 -6.01 -6.52
C TYR A 589 -18.23 -5.59 -5.11
N LEU A 590 -17.72 -4.37 -4.92
CA LEU A 590 -17.32 -3.91 -3.59
C LEU A 590 -18.56 -3.60 -2.73
N PRO A 591 -18.49 -3.82 -1.41
CA PRO A 591 -19.60 -3.56 -0.50
C PRO A 591 -19.76 -2.06 -0.21
N PHE A 592 -20.97 -1.64 0.13
CA PHE A 592 -21.24 -0.33 0.72
C PHE A 592 -21.67 -0.45 2.19
N PRO A 593 -20.96 0.19 3.12
CA PRO A 593 -19.53 0.49 3.05
C PRO A 593 -18.68 -0.79 3.19
N THR A 594 -17.35 -0.65 3.29
CA THR A 594 -16.47 -1.76 3.72
C THR A 594 -16.84 -2.23 5.14
N ALA A 595 -16.33 -3.38 5.58
CA ALA A 595 -16.49 -3.82 6.96
C ALA A 595 -15.83 -2.82 7.93
N MET A 596 -14.65 -2.30 7.57
CA MET A 596 -14.00 -1.24 8.37
C MET A 596 -14.82 0.04 8.40
N GLY A 597 -15.39 0.44 7.26
CA GLY A 597 -16.29 1.57 7.18
C GLY A 597 -17.54 1.41 8.05
N SER A 598 -18.12 0.21 8.05
CA SER A 598 -19.23 -0.14 8.94
C SER A 598 -18.84 -0.01 10.41
N ARG A 599 -17.61 -0.39 10.79
CA ARG A 599 -17.07 -0.28 12.15
C ARG A 599 -16.91 1.19 12.58
N ASN A 600 -16.47 2.05 11.68
CA ASN A 600 -16.19 3.46 11.96
C ASN A 600 -17.40 4.38 11.80
N GLY A 601 -18.48 3.89 11.20
CA GLY A 601 -19.63 4.71 10.82
C GLY A 601 -19.32 5.68 9.67
N GLN A 602 -18.37 5.33 8.80
CA GLN A 602 -17.95 6.11 7.63
C GLN A 602 -17.82 5.19 6.40
N PRO A 603 -18.09 5.67 5.17
CA PRO A 603 -18.76 6.92 4.83
C PRO A 603 -20.20 7.00 5.38
N ALA A 604 -20.79 8.19 5.29
CA ALA A 604 -22.18 8.42 5.66
C ALA A 604 -23.14 7.47 4.92
N PRO A 605 -24.25 7.04 5.55
CA PRO A 605 -25.21 6.13 4.92
C PRO A 605 -25.85 6.77 3.70
N ALA A 606 -26.21 5.95 2.71
CA ALA A 606 -27.08 6.38 1.63
C ALA A 606 -28.48 6.66 2.18
N VAL A 607 -29.25 7.49 1.49
CA VAL A 607 -30.57 7.91 1.97
C VAL A 607 -31.59 7.68 0.87
N LEU A 608 -32.66 6.96 1.19
CA LEU A 608 -33.87 6.93 0.37
C LEU A 608 -34.85 7.99 0.88
N LEU A 609 -35.18 8.93 0.03
CA LEU A 609 -36.19 9.97 0.23
C LEU A 609 -37.46 9.60 -0.53
N LEU A 610 -38.59 9.63 0.16
CA LEU A 610 -39.91 9.44 -0.42
C LEU A 610 -40.66 10.77 -0.35
N ASP A 611 -40.96 11.34 -1.50
CA ASP A 611 -41.65 12.63 -1.64
C ASP A 611 -42.98 12.44 -2.38
N GLY A 612 -44.06 12.93 -1.81
CA GLY A 612 -45.41 12.82 -2.36
C GLY A 612 -46.37 13.77 -1.65
N LYS A 613 -47.32 14.30 -2.42
CA LYS A 613 -48.30 15.25 -1.90
C LYS A 613 -49.34 14.52 -1.04
N ASP A 614 -49.62 15.07 0.14
CA ASP A 614 -50.67 14.57 1.06
C ASP A 614 -50.50 13.09 1.47
N VAL A 615 -49.25 12.63 1.61
CA VAL A 615 -48.89 11.26 2.04
C VAL A 615 -48.53 11.24 3.53
N ALA A 616 -49.23 10.42 4.32
CA ALA A 616 -48.90 10.16 5.71
C ALA A 616 -48.17 8.82 5.87
N PHE A 617 -47.09 8.79 6.66
CA PHE A 617 -46.32 7.57 6.96
C PHE A 617 -46.87 6.94 8.23
N LEU A 618 -47.54 5.80 8.09
CA LEU A 618 -48.03 4.99 9.21
C LEU A 618 -46.92 4.10 9.78
N ASP A 619 -46.01 3.62 8.92
CA ASP A 619 -44.80 2.89 9.28
C ASP A 619 -43.66 3.24 8.31
N GLY A 620 -42.43 3.27 8.83
CA GLY A 620 -41.25 3.78 8.13
C GLY A 620 -41.11 5.31 8.18
N LYS A 621 -40.08 5.85 7.52
CA LYS A 621 -39.78 7.29 7.50
C LYS A 621 -39.60 7.78 6.07
N ALA A 622 -40.08 9.00 5.80
CA ALA A 622 -39.86 9.67 4.50
C ALA A 622 -38.38 9.77 4.13
N ARG A 623 -37.52 9.96 5.14
CA ARG A 623 -36.05 9.91 5.02
C ARG A 623 -35.53 8.66 5.73
N THR A 624 -35.15 7.65 4.95
CA THR A 624 -34.69 6.36 5.48
C THR A 624 -33.22 6.13 5.13
N PRO A 625 -32.31 6.03 6.13
CA PRO A 625 -30.91 5.72 5.87
C PRO A 625 -30.73 4.24 5.51
N ILE A 626 -29.81 3.99 4.59
CA ILE A 626 -29.37 2.67 4.14
C ILE A 626 -27.91 2.55 4.57
N ALA A 627 -27.71 1.87 5.69
CA ALA A 627 -26.39 1.77 6.31
C ALA A 627 -25.47 0.76 5.62
N LYS A 628 -26.03 -0.29 5.00
CA LYS A 628 -25.24 -1.34 4.38
C LYS A 628 -25.96 -2.01 3.21
N VAL A 629 -25.24 -2.23 2.12
CA VAL A 629 -25.62 -3.10 1.00
C VAL A 629 -24.35 -3.82 0.51
N ASP A 630 -24.26 -5.12 0.73
CA ASP A 630 -23.12 -5.91 0.26
C ASP A 630 -23.02 -5.89 -1.28
N GLY A 631 -21.82 -6.17 -1.80
CA GLY A 631 -21.57 -6.20 -3.24
C GLY A 631 -22.47 -7.20 -3.97
N LEU A 632 -23.05 -6.79 -5.10
CA LEU A 632 -23.97 -7.60 -5.90
C LEU A 632 -25.20 -8.12 -5.11
N LYS A 633 -25.59 -7.44 -4.02
CA LYS A 633 -26.76 -7.77 -3.20
C LYS A 633 -27.79 -6.66 -3.24
N SER A 634 -28.97 -6.95 -2.67
CA SER A 634 -30.03 -5.97 -2.47
C SER A 634 -30.59 -6.05 -1.05
N VAL A 635 -31.14 -4.93 -0.60
CA VAL A 635 -31.86 -4.80 0.67
C VAL A 635 -33.29 -4.36 0.39
N LYS A 636 -34.23 -4.88 1.18
CA LYS A 636 -35.65 -4.54 1.10
C LYS A 636 -36.01 -3.53 2.19
N LEU A 637 -36.62 -2.43 1.78
CA LEU A 637 -37.26 -1.45 2.66
C LEU A 637 -38.78 -1.57 2.50
N SER A 638 -39.52 -1.44 3.61
CA SER A 638 -40.99 -1.51 3.62
C SER A 638 -41.56 -0.29 4.33
N PHE A 639 -42.60 0.28 3.75
CA PHE A 639 -43.30 1.46 4.24
C PHE A 639 -44.80 1.21 4.23
N LEU A 640 -45.50 1.74 5.24
CA LEU A 640 -46.96 1.77 5.26
C LEU A 640 -47.41 3.22 5.11
N LEU A 641 -48.11 3.50 4.02
CA LEU A 641 -48.44 4.85 3.58
C LEU A 641 -49.95 5.02 3.55
N GLN A 642 -50.45 6.15 4.05
CA GLN A 642 -51.83 6.57 3.88
C GLN A 642 -51.89 7.73 2.89
N ALA A 643 -52.59 7.56 1.78
CA ALA A 643 -52.72 8.55 0.72
C ALA A 643 -53.91 8.22 -0.18
N LYS A 644 -54.43 9.21 -0.91
CA LYS A 644 -55.50 8.95 -1.88
C LYS A 644 -55.03 8.04 -3.01
N LYS A 645 -55.92 7.18 -3.51
CA LYS A 645 -55.66 6.39 -4.72
C LYS A 645 -55.17 7.26 -5.89
N GLY A 646 -54.11 6.80 -6.56
CA GLY A 646 -53.48 7.49 -7.69
C GLY A 646 -52.46 8.56 -7.31
N THR A 647 -52.20 8.77 -6.01
CA THR A 647 -51.15 9.70 -5.56
C THR A 647 -49.79 9.29 -6.11
N GLU A 648 -49.08 10.23 -6.71
CA GLU A 648 -47.72 10.03 -7.20
C GLU A 648 -46.69 10.20 -6.08
N LEU A 649 -45.71 9.29 -6.06
CA LEU A 649 -44.56 9.31 -5.18
C LEU A 649 -43.28 9.34 -6.01
N VAL A 650 -42.35 10.20 -5.59
CA VAL A 650 -41.00 10.29 -6.12
C VAL A 650 -40.05 9.72 -5.09
N LEU A 651 -39.35 8.65 -5.47
CA LEU A 651 -38.29 8.03 -4.68
C LEU A 651 -36.97 8.58 -5.17
N LYS A 652 -36.18 9.20 -4.29
CA LYS A 652 -34.81 9.66 -4.58
C LYS A 652 -33.85 8.90 -3.70
N LEU A 653 -32.94 8.16 -4.30
CA LEU A 653 -31.83 7.50 -3.64
C LEU A 653 -30.60 8.39 -3.78
N GLU A 654 -30.05 8.83 -2.66
CA GLU A 654 -28.93 9.76 -2.61
C GLU A 654 -27.77 9.15 -1.82
N SER A 655 -26.59 9.09 -2.44
CA SER A 655 -25.32 8.80 -1.78
C SER A 655 -24.23 9.66 -2.39
N LYS A 656 -23.41 10.30 -1.57
CA LYS A 656 -22.20 11.00 -2.04
C LYS A 656 -21.14 10.04 -2.58
N PHE A 657 -21.23 8.78 -2.18
CA PHE A 657 -20.19 7.77 -2.31
C PHE A 657 -20.56 6.66 -3.31
N ALA A 658 -21.86 6.33 -3.45
CA ALA A 658 -22.34 5.20 -4.25
C ALA A 658 -23.32 5.61 -5.36
N GLY A 659 -23.25 6.87 -5.79
CA GLY A 659 -24.15 7.44 -6.78
C GLY A 659 -25.58 7.70 -6.27
N SER A 660 -26.43 8.08 -7.20
CA SER A 660 -27.83 8.45 -6.95
C SER A 660 -28.75 7.84 -8.00
N ASP A 661 -30.01 7.61 -7.63
CA ASP A 661 -31.04 7.10 -8.53
C ASP A 661 -32.41 7.68 -8.19
N GLN A 662 -33.36 7.66 -9.13
CA GLN A 662 -34.70 8.18 -8.94
C GLN A 662 -35.75 7.33 -9.63
N ALA A 663 -36.85 7.05 -8.93
CA ALA A 663 -38.02 6.38 -9.47
C ALA A 663 -39.30 7.17 -9.19
N LYS A 664 -40.25 7.12 -10.12
CA LYS A 664 -41.61 7.64 -9.91
C LYS A 664 -42.59 6.46 -9.88
N ILE A 665 -43.48 6.46 -8.90
CA ILE A 665 -44.51 5.43 -8.75
C ILE A 665 -45.86 6.09 -8.48
N SER A 666 -46.95 5.42 -8.86
CA SER A 666 -48.31 5.84 -8.50
C SER A 666 -48.92 4.82 -7.55
N LEU A 667 -49.56 5.30 -6.48
CA LEU A 667 -50.28 4.48 -5.51
C LEU A 667 -51.61 4.03 -6.12
N SER A 668 -51.52 3.14 -7.10
CA SER A 668 -52.63 2.57 -7.82
C SER A 668 -52.37 1.09 -8.06
N LYS A 669 -52.64 0.25 -7.06
CA LYS A 669 -53.10 -1.11 -7.36
C LYS A 669 -54.59 -1.17 -7.11
#